data_AF-A0A7T7XL58-F1
#
_entry.id   AF-A0A7T7XL58-F1
#
_cell.length_a   1.000
_cell.length_b   1.000
_cell.length_c   1.000
_cell.angle_alpha   90.00
_cell.angle_beta   90.00
_cell.angle_gamma   90.00
#
_symmetry.space_group_name_H-M   'P 1'
#
loop_
_entity.id
_entity.type
_entity.pdbx_description
1 polymer ?
#
loop_
_entity_poly.entity_id
_entity_poly.type
_entity_poly.pdbx_seq_one_letter_code
_entity_poly.pdbx_strand_id
1 'polypeptide(L)'
;MRKTAIPRISAVFILLLCSVFSGFASVVFSGLDLSENNELLFYADSDGNGAYPQGALFSASLGTLETRQLSAFPEKIDLIENGRTIQIRNSFGTVRVPVTGGLPRSIPGFPSFADGAPVLGGRVESMAPSRDGRWVLYIEPVSPAYGNLVMVDALSGARTVISENIERPGSYFPACWSPDSRVFVYNRGDTLYYYAINTAAGTVDERYRIIGKGTVKSVYWGFSGDFFYLRGSTVYRVRSSDLFARTMYADFLEIGSIAGKIPFEFDQNFDQFWVSPDSRSMLLAKGGRNLFYYPLGIDDYSAAGESSLPYVFIPRSGSDITVLWSASGLVTVIVSSPRREGAATSAYRLNTISESSARIFSPLEIPMGSGAALSPDGTKALLWGAEGMVLYDYINWKQISSLRTVPVYAGIWTGNDEIIVGDAQKIERLRLSGQGNLICLSSAQRYGFEEKTSRIMALSGNSWYATDGTSPWRQVASPVLRNQSQVSGQYRVYLERQASGPYANIPMIRNIVSVGTFPLLPSGENLFEAIPDVSDTMDTAVAGVFAHGKRTGLREVALCFDLMDDSEGLPLILNTLSQFNIRATFFLNGEFIRRHPDAAREISDAGHECASMFFAPIDLSDARYRINREFITRGLARNEDEFFKAASAELSLLWHAPYYAASAEIVTAAASAGYRTIGRDVDPMDWILREDAKRIGISQFGASAMVDRIMAQKKPGSIIPVRLGLLPGGRDDYLFSRIDVLLDALIRAGYSVVPVSTLIEHSR
;
A
#
# COMPACT_ATOMS: atom_id res chain seq x y z
N MET A 1 -21.05 -58.60 -30.78
CA MET A 1 -21.69 -58.00 -29.59
C MET A 1 -20.79 -58.24 -28.38
N ARG A 2 -19.94 -57.27 -28.04
CA ARG A 2 -19.08 -57.29 -26.84
C ARG A 2 -19.61 -56.24 -25.87
N LYS A 3 -19.99 -56.67 -24.67
CA LYS A 3 -20.25 -55.78 -23.53
C LYS A 3 -18.93 -55.60 -22.78
N THR A 4 -18.43 -54.38 -22.71
CA THR A 4 -17.27 -54.00 -21.88
C THR A 4 -17.74 -53.10 -20.75
N ALA A 5 -17.29 -53.46 -19.55
CA ALA A 5 -17.57 -52.81 -18.28
C ALA A 5 -16.87 -51.45 -18.15
N ILE A 6 -17.50 -50.53 -17.42
CA ILE A 6 -16.94 -49.25 -16.97
C ILE A 6 -16.53 -49.44 -15.50
N PRO A 7 -15.29 -49.11 -15.09
CA PRO A 7 -14.90 -49.11 -13.68
C PRO A 7 -15.19 -47.76 -13.00
N ARG A 8 -15.49 -47.84 -11.70
CA ARG A 8 -15.75 -46.75 -10.76
C ARG A 8 -14.49 -45.89 -10.54
N ILE A 9 -14.64 -44.57 -10.61
CA ILE A 9 -13.72 -43.60 -9.98
C ILE A 9 -14.39 -43.06 -8.72
N SER A 10 -13.67 -43.13 -7.62
CA SER A 10 -14.09 -42.80 -6.26
C SER A 10 -14.44 -41.32 -6.08
N ALA A 11 -15.52 -41.08 -5.35
CA ALA A 11 -16.02 -39.77 -4.94
C ALA A 11 -15.11 -39.14 -3.87
N VAL A 12 -14.34 -38.13 -4.27
CA VAL A 12 -13.82 -37.07 -3.40
C VAL A 12 -13.96 -35.79 -4.21
N PHE A 13 -14.98 -34.99 -3.89
CA PHE A 13 -15.18 -33.56 -4.19
C PHE A 13 -16.69 -33.32 -4.14
N ILE A 14 -17.19 -32.83 -3.00
CA ILE A 14 -18.38 -31.97 -2.85
C ILE A 14 -18.38 -31.59 -1.35
N LEU A 15 -17.74 -30.47 -1.05
CA LEU A 15 -17.96 -29.66 0.15
C LEU A 15 -17.43 -28.26 -0.15
N LEU A 16 -18.01 -27.65 -1.18
CA LEU A 16 -17.77 -26.26 -1.56
C LEU A 16 -19.04 -25.72 -2.21
N LEU A 17 -20.12 -25.70 -1.43
CA LEU A 17 -21.39 -25.06 -1.80
C LEU A 17 -22.28 -24.99 -0.55
N CYS A 18 -21.95 -24.04 0.34
CA CYS A 18 -22.85 -23.39 1.29
C CYS A 18 -22.11 -22.23 1.99
N SER A 19 -21.77 -21.19 1.22
CA SER A 19 -21.30 -19.91 1.77
C SER A 19 -21.61 -18.78 0.79
N VAL A 20 -22.90 -18.60 0.48
CA VAL A 20 -23.37 -17.38 -0.18
C VAL A 20 -23.95 -16.51 0.94
N PHE A 21 -23.51 -15.25 0.98
CA PHE A 21 -23.77 -14.19 1.98
C PHE A 21 -22.88 -14.17 3.23
N SER A 22 -21.61 -13.77 3.09
CA SER A 22 -20.79 -13.04 4.09
C SER A 22 -19.54 -12.38 3.45
N GLY A 23 -19.68 -11.78 2.27
CA GLY A 23 -18.53 -11.24 1.52
C GLY A 23 -18.00 -9.88 1.97
N PHE A 24 -18.30 -9.43 3.20
CA PHE A 24 -18.02 -8.05 3.64
C PHE A 24 -17.14 -7.92 4.88
N ALA A 25 -17.06 -8.97 5.71
CA ALA A 25 -16.28 -8.92 6.93
C ALA A 25 -14.83 -9.29 6.64
N SER A 26 -13.91 -8.36 6.93
CA SER A 26 -12.48 -8.56 6.75
C SER A 26 -11.85 -9.37 7.88
N VAL A 27 -12.55 -9.53 9.02
CA VAL A 27 -12.00 -10.18 10.22
C VAL A 27 -12.90 -11.28 10.78
N VAL A 28 -12.31 -12.42 11.10
CA VAL A 28 -12.98 -13.58 11.70
C VAL A 28 -12.29 -13.95 13.01
N PHE A 29 -13.06 -14.12 14.08
CA PHE A 29 -12.57 -14.63 15.37
C PHE A 29 -12.84 -16.13 15.52
N SER A 30 -11.91 -16.84 16.13
CA SER A 30 -11.98 -18.30 16.29
C SER A 30 -11.26 -18.81 17.55
N GLY A 31 -11.45 -20.09 17.84
CA GLY A 31 -10.66 -20.85 18.82
C GLY A 31 -10.76 -20.42 20.28
N LEU A 32 -11.93 -19.94 20.72
CA LEU A 32 -12.18 -19.53 22.12
C LEU A 32 -11.76 -20.63 23.12
N ASP A 33 -10.79 -20.33 23.98
CA ASP A 33 -10.39 -21.18 25.10
C ASP A 33 -10.35 -20.37 26.40
N LEU A 34 -11.22 -20.70 27.36
CA LEU A 34 -11.41 -19.99 28.62
C LEU A 34 -10.82 -20.78 29.78
N SER A 35 -9.90 -20.18 30.53
CA SER A 35 -9.30 -20.78 31.73
C SER A 35 -10.19 -20.65 32.96
N GLU A 36 -9.89 -21.45 33.98
CA GLU A 36 -10.56 -21.36 35.30
C GLU A 36 -10.35 -19.99 35.97
N ASN A 37 -9.25 -19.30 35.64
CA ASN A 37 -8.90 -17.97 36.14
C ASN A 37 -9.56 -16.83 35.33
N ASN A 38 -10.55 -17.14 34.48
CA ASN A 38 -11.27 -16.19 33.64
C ASN A 38 -10.37 -15.46 32.61
N GLU A 39 -9.31 -16.12 32.14
CA GLU A 39 -8.51 -15.66 31.01
C GLU A 39 -8.96 -16.38 29.74
N LEU A 40 -9.35 -15.60 28.73
CA LEU A 40 -9.81 -16.08 27.43
C LEU A 40 -8.70 -15.97 26.40
N LEU A 41 -8.37 -17.06 25.72
CA LEU A 41 -7.60 -17.05 24.47
C LEU A 41 -8.55 -17.04 23.28
N PHE A 42 -8.19 -16.28 22.25
CA PHE A 42 -8.89 -16.26 20.98
C PHE A 42 -7.95 -15.84 19.86
N TYR A 43 -8.28 -16.22 18.64
CA TYR A 43 -7.52 -15.88 17.44
C TYR A 43 -8.36 -14.97 16.55
N ALA A 44 -7.71 -13.99 15.92
CA ALA A 44 -8.33 -13.13 14.92
C ALA A 44 -7.58 -13.28 13.60
N ASP A 45 -8.32 -13.61 12.54
CA ASP A 45 -7.83 -13.70 11.16
C ASP A 45 -8.34 -12.49 10.37
N SER A 46 -7.44 -11.82 9.65
CA SER A 46 -7.71 -10.73 8.72
C SER A 46 -7.44 -11.21 7.30
N ASP A 47 -8.38 -10.99 6.39
CA ASP A 47 -8.29 -11.40 4.99
C ASP A 47 -7.25 -10.61 4.16
N GLY A 48 -6.83 -9.43 4.65
CA GLY A 48 -5.78 -8.64 4.03
C GLY A 48 -6.23 -7.76 2.87
N ASN A 49 -7.47 -7.26 2.85
CA ASN A 49 -7.90 -6.32 1.80
C ASN A 49 -7.08 -5.00 1.83
N GLY A 50 -5.96 -4.92 1.11
CA GLY A 50 -4.99 -3.81 1.15
C GLY A 50 -3.76 -4.03 2.06
N ALA A 51 -3.67 -5.19 2.68
CA ALA A 51 -2.60 -5.63 3.57
C ALA A 51 -2.25 -7.10 3.25
N TYR A 52 -1.29 -7.71 3.95
CA TYR A 52 -1.15 -9.17 3.82
C TYR A 52 -2.26 -9.90 4.61
N PRO A 53 -2.81 -11.01 4.09
CA PRO A 53 -3.65 -11.89 4.89
C PRO A 53 -2.85 -12.38 6.11
N GLN A 54 -3.40 -12.19 7.30
CA GLN A 54 -2.66 -12.37 8.54
C GLN A 54 -3.56 -12.68 9.71
N GLY A 55 -3.01 -13.30 10.75
CA GLY A 55 -3.73 -13.57 11.99
C GLY A 55 -2.90 -13.31 13.23
N ALA A 56 -3.57 -13.07 14.34
CA ALA A 56 -2.94 -12.84 15.63
C ALA A 56 -3.67 -13.55 16.77
N LEU A 57 -2.88 -14.09 17.69
CA LEU A 57 -3.34 -14.69 18.94
C LEU A 57 -3.46 -13.60 20.01
N PHE A 58 -4.57 -13.60 20.74
CA PHE A 58 -4.85 -12.68 21.83
C PHE A 58 -5.21 -13.40 23.12
N SER A 59 -4.98 -12.75 24.26
CA SER A 59 -5.63 -13.09 25.52
C SER A 59 -6.46 -11.93 26.04
N ALA A 60 -7.55 -12.23 26.75
CA ALA A 60 -8.40 -11.24 27.41
C ALA A 60 -8.72 -11.67 28.84
N SER A 61 -8.54 -10.78 29.81
CA SER A 61 -9.00 -11.01 31.18
C SER A 61 -10.46 -10.61 31.30
N LEU A 62 -11.38 -11.56 31.51
CA LEU A 62 -12.82 -11.27 31.49
C LEU A 62 -13.31 -10.44 32.68
N GLY A 63 -12.48 -10.28 33.73
CA GLY A 63 -12.78 -9.42 34.87
C GLY A 63 -12.55 -7.92 34.60
N THR A 64 -11.53 -7.59 33.80
CA THR A 64 -11.14 -6.20 33.47
C THR A 64 -11.41 -5.82 32.02
N LEU A 65 -11.66 -6.82 31.16
CA LEU A 65 -11.72 -6.71 29.70
C LEU A 65 -10.42 -6.23 29.05
N GLU A 66 -9.31 -6.24 29.78
CA GLU A 66 -7.99 -5.98 29.23
C GLU A 66 -7.63 -7.08 28.23
N THR A 67 -7.33 -6.66 26.99
CA THR A 67 -6.90 -7.54 25.91
C THR A 67 -5.41 -7.36 25.67
N ARG A 68 -4.71 -8.44 25.36
CA ARG A 68 -3.27 -8.46 25.07
C ARG A 68 -3.01 -9.23 23.80
N GLN A 69 -2.17 -8.67 22.95
CA GLN A 69 -1.69 -9.34 21.75
C GLN A 69 -0.50 -10.24 22.09
N LEU A 70 -0.54 -11.50 21.65
CA LEU A 70 0.46 -12.52 21.96
C LEU A 70 1.33 -12.92 20.76
N SER A 71 0.85 -12.66 19.53
CA SER A 71 1.61 -12.81 18.29
C SER A 71 1.42 -11.60 17.38
N ALA A 72 2.40 -11.28 16.54
CA ALA A 72 2.37 -10.12 15.66
C ALA A 72 2.99 -10.43 14.30
N PHE A 73 2.16 -10.43 13.25
CA PHE A 73 2.62 -10.66 11.89
C PHE A 73 3.53 -9.52 11.40
N PRO A 74 4.66 -9.82 10.72
CA PRO A 74 5.71 -8.87 10.39
C PRO A 74 5.47 -8.12 9.07
N GLU A 75 4.29 -7.52 8.89
CA GLU A 75 3.97 -6.84 7.63
C GLU A 75 4.85 -5.62 7.37
N LYS A 76 5.11 -4.80 8.39
CA LYS A 76 6.20 -3.81 8.39
C LYS A 76 6.97 -3.88 9.69
N ILE A 77 8.30 -3.85 9.61
CA ILE A 77 9.18 -3.79 10.78
C ILE A 77 10.11 -2.58 10.66
N ASP A 78 10.15 -1.76 11.72
CA ASP A 78 11.20 -0.76 11.92
C ASP A 78 12.13 -1.19 13.07
N LEU A 79 13.41 -0.88 12.94
CA LEU A 79 14.40 -1.05 14.00
C LEU A 79 14.63 0.29 14.71
N ILE A 80 14.29 0.36 15.99
CA ILE A 80 14.35 1.58 16.81
C ILE A 80 15.24 1.38 18.04
N GLU A 81 15.41 2.45 18.84
CA GLU A 81 16.21 2.44 20.07
C GLU A 81 17.65 1.94 19.82
N ASN A 82 18.25 2.36 18.70
CA ASN A 82 19.57 1.92 18.26
C ASN A 82 19.70 0.39 18.12
N GLY A 83 18.65 -0.28 17.64
CA GLY A 83 18.70 -1.72 17.38
C GLY A 83 18.22 -2.60 18.52
N ARG A 84 17.66 -2.03 19.58
CA ARG A 84 17.24 -2.80 20.77
C ARG A 84 15.80 -3.26 20.70
N THR A 85 14.96 -2.59 19.92
CA THR A 85 13.53 -2.83 19.85
C THR A 85 13.09 -2.86 18.40
N ILE A 86 12.24 -3.82 18.05
CA ILE A 86 11.51 -3.83 16.79
C ILE A 86 10.12 -3.24 16.99
N GLN A 87 9.69 -2.40 16.06
CA GLN A 87 8.33 -1.93 15.95
C GLN A 87 7.67 -2.65 14.78
N ILE A 88 6.58 -3.37 15.04
CA ILE A 88 5.85 -4.16 14.07
C ILE A 88 4.51 -3.47 13.80
N ARG A 89 4.15 -3.31 12.53
CA ARG A 89 2.85 -2.79 12.09
C ARG A 89 2.13 -3.83 11.26
N ASN A 90 0.85 -4.03 11.57
CA ASN A 90 -0.06 -4.95 10.87
C ASN A 90 -1.52 -4.46 11.01
N SER A 91 -2.48 -5.24 10.50
CA SER A 91 -3.92 -4.92 10.57
C SER A 91 -4.43 -4.75 12.01
N PHE A 92 -3.79 -5.35 13.01
CA PHE A 92 -4.20 -5.25 14.41
C PHE A 92 -3.61 -4.03 15.14
N GLY A 93 -2.84 -3.20 14.45
CA GLY A 93 -2.26 -1.98 14.98
C GLY A 93 -0.73 -2.01 14.98
N THR A 94 -0.14 -1.29 15.93
CA THR A 94 1.32 -1.17 16.04
C THR A 94 1.79 -1.60 17.42
N VAL A 95 2.79 -2.48 17.42
CA VAL A 95 3.35 -3.08 18.63
C VAL A 95 4.87 -3.00 18.64
N ARG A 96 5.45 -2.99 19.84
CA ARG A 96 6.91 -3.03 20.04
C ARG A 96 7.31 -4.29 20.78
N VAL A 97 8.45 -4.86 20.37
CA VAL A 97 9.05 -6.05 20.99
C VAL A 97 10.55 -5.85 21.12
N PRO A 98 11.18 -6.10 22.29
CA PRO A 98 12.63 -6.11 22.41
C PRO A 98 13.26 -7.17 21.50
N VAL A 99 14.41 -6.87 20.90
CA VAL A 99 15.17 -7.82 20.06
C VAL A 99 15.65 -9.04 20.86
N THR A 100 15.70 -8.94 22.19
CA THR A 100 15.99 -10.07 23.09
C THR A 100 14.82 -11.03 23.28
N GLY A 101 13.65 -10.71 22.72
CA GLY A 101 12.42 -11.47 22.82
C GLY A 101 11.43 -10.89 23.83
N GLY A 102 10.13 -11.04 23.53
CA GLY A 102 9.05 -10.54 24.36
C GLY A 102 7.67 -10.78 23.74
N LEU A 103 6.63 -10.36 24.46
CA LEU A 103 5.28 -10.28 23.93
C LEU A 103 5.05 -8.91 23.29
N PRO A 104 4.24 -8.83 22.21
CA PRO A 104 3.81 -7.56 21.61
C PRO A 104 3.23 -6.60 22.64
N ARG A 105 3.67 -5.33 22.60
CA ARG A 105 3.10 -4.25 23.42
C ARG A 105 2.66 -3.09 22.56
N SER A 106 1.42 -2.64 22.73
CA SER A 106 0.88 -1.44 22.08
C SER A 106 1.72 -0.20 22.41
N ILE A 107 1.69 0.79 21.51
CA ILE A 107 2.29 2.10 21.76
C ILE A 107 1.24 2.99 22.46
N PRO A 108 1.50 3.49 23.67
CA PRO A 108 0.60 4.42 24.35
C PRO A 108 0.21 5.60 23.45
N GLY A 109 -1.07 5.94 23.42
CA GLY A 109 -1.60 7.06 22.62
C GLY A 109 -1.74 6.76 21.11
N PHE A 110 -1.44 5.54 20.66
CA PHE A 110 -1.64 5.11 19.28
C PHE A 110 -2.75 4.03 19.19
N PRO A 111 -3.66 4.08 18.22
CA PRO A 111 -4.73 3.09 18.08
C PRO A 111 -4.19 1.67 17.81
N SER A 112 -4.57 0.72 18.65
CA SER A 112 -4.28 -0.71 18.50
C SER A 112 -5.49 -1.55 18.92
N PHE A 113 -5.67 -2.72 18.31
CA PHE A 113 -6.81 -3.59 18.60
C PHE A 113 -6.84 -4.05 20.07
N ALA A 114 -5.66 -4.38 20.63
CA ALA A 114 -5.54 -4.73 22.04
C ALA A 114 -5.97 -3.60 22.99
N ASP A 115 -5.95 -2.35 22.53
CA ASP A 115 -6.33 -1.15 23.28
C ASP A 115 -7.77 -0.70 22.95
N GLY A 116 -8.54 -1.53 22.23
CA GLY A 116 -9.95 -1.31 21.90
C GLY A 116 -10.22 -0.62 20.57
N ALA A 117 -9.19 -0.31 19.76
CA ALA A 117 -9.40 0.22 18.41
C ALA A 117 -9.99 -0.87 17.49
N PRO A 118 -10.90 -0.52 16.56
CA PRO A 118 -11.43 -1.52 15.64
C PRO A 118 -10.38 -1.97 14.62
N VAL A 119 -10.48 -3.22 14.16
CA VAL A 119 -9.73 -3.68 12.99
C VAL A 119 -10.57 -3.37 11.75
N LEU A 120 -10.09 -2.43 10.95
CA LEU A 120 -10.68 -2.13 9.64
C LEU A 120 -9.83 -2.79 8.55
N GLY A 121 -10.48 -3.20 7.46
CA GLY A 121 -9.77 -3.51 6.24
C GLY A 121 -9.05 -2.26 5.69
N GLY A 122 -8.26 -2.45 4.64
CA GLY A 122 -7.43 -1.41 4.04
C GLY A 122 -5.96 -1.60 4.37
N ARG A 123 -5.19 -0.54 4.14
CA ARG A 123 -3.74 -0.54 4.35
C ARG A 123 -3.42 -0.38 5.82
N VAL A 124 -2.35 -1.05 6.25
CA VAL A 124 -1.74 -0.79 7.56
C VAL A 124 -1.37 0.68 7.68
N GLU A 125 -1.75 1.27 8.82
CA GLU A 125 -1.56 2.70 9.06
C GLU A 125 -0.09 3.10 8.90
N SER A 126 0.16 4.11 8.08
CA SER A 126 1.50 4.58 7.83
C SER A 126 1.94 5.55 8.93
N MET A 127 3.20 5.45 9.34
CA MET A 127 3.79 6.29 10.36
C MET A 127 5.30 6.40 10.17
N ALA A 128 5.89 7.43 10.77
CA ALA A 128 7.33 7.62 10.83
C ALA A 128 7.80 7.63 12.30
N PRO A 129 8.35 6.53 12.82
CA PRO A 129 9.00 6.53 14.13
C PRO A 129 10.34 7.27 14.08
N SER A 130 10.69 7.98 15.15
CA SER A 130 12.04 8.49 15.34
C SER A 130 13.00 7.32 15.58
N ARG A 131 14.27 7.48 15.19
CA ARG A 131 15.28 6.41 15.30
C ARG A 131 15.55 6.00 16.75
N ASP A 132 15.45 6.96 17.67
CA ASP A 132 15.55 6.70 19.12
C ASP A 132 14.31 5.99 19.69
N GLY A 133 13.23 5.84 18.91
CA GLY A 133 11.99 5.19 19.32
C GLY A 133 11.07 6.04 20.20
N ARG A 134 11.48 7.24 20.61
CA ARG A 134 10.69 8.05 21.55
C ARG A 134 9.44 8.65 20.90
N TRP A 135 9.52 9.03 19.64
CA TRP A 135 8.47 9.77 18.95
C TRP A 135 7.90 8.96 17.78
N VAL A 136 6.60 9.08 17.56
CA VAL A 136 5.92 8.53 16.38
C VAL A 136 5.12 9.63 15.72
N LEU A 137 5.38 9.88 14.43
CA LEU A 137 4.53 10.73 13.60
C LEU A 137 3.49 9.87 12.92
N TYR A 138 2.22 10.26 12.98
CA TYR A 138 1.14 9.66 12.21
C TYR A 138 0.16 10.73 11.73
N ILE A 139 -0.65 10.40 10.73
CA ILE A 139 -1.72 11.29 10.25
C ILE A 139 -3.03 10.84 10.89
N GLU A 140 -3.55 11.64 11.81
CA GLU A 140 -4.89 11.41 12.36
C GLU A 140 -5.94 11.81 11.33
N PRO A 141 -6.78 10.88 10.83
CA PRO A 141 -7.73 11.17 9.77
C PRO A 141 -8.75 12.24 10.17
N VAL A 142 -9.00 13.20 9.28
CA VAL A 142 -10.07 14.21 9.37
C VAL A 142 -11.06 14.05 8.22
N SER A 143 -10.58 13.62 7.06
CA SER A 143 -11.36 13.22 5.89
C SER A 143 -10.74 11.96 5.25
N PRO A 144 -11.37 11.37 4.22
CA PRO A 144 -10.79 10.26 3.48
C PRO A 144 -9.37 10.51 2.94
N ALA A 145 -9.05 11.74 2.54
CA ALA A 145 -7.77 12.10 1.93
C ALA A 145 -6.92 13.09 2.75
N TYR A 146 -7.44 13.66 3.84
CA TYR A 146 -6.71 14.60 4.71
C TYR A 146 -6.79 14.24 6.20
N GLY A 147 -5.83 14.74 6.97
CA GLY A 147 -5.76 14.57 8.41
C GLY A 147 -4.83 15.56 9.09
N ASN A 148 -4.65 15.38 10.39
CA ASN A 148 -3.74 16.16 11.20
C ASN A 148 -2.42 15.40 11.38
N LEU A 149 -1.29 16.05 11.13
CA LEU A 149 0.01 15.47 11.46
C LEU A 149 0.19 15.56 12.99
N VAL A 150 0.19 14.41 13.63
CA VAL A 150 0.29 14.28 15.09
C VAL A 150 1.60 13.60 15.46
N MET A 151 2.30 14.18 16.42
CA MET A 151 3.44 13.57 17.08
C MET A 151 3.00 12.96 18.41
N VAL A 152 3.27 11.67 18.58
CA VAL A 152 3.00 10.90 19.80
C VAL A 152 4.30 10.66 20.55
N ASP A 153 4.32 10.99 21.83
CA ASP A 153 5.36 10.52 22.76
C ASP A 153 5.05 9.06 23.12
N ALA A 154 5.83 8.13 22.58
CA ALA A 154 5.62 6.69 22.78
C ALA A 154 5.85 6.24 24.24
N LEU A 155 6.42 7.09 25.10
CA LEU A 155 6.57 6.81 26.53
C LEU A 155 5.30 7.18 27.31
N SER A 156 4.82 8.41 27.12
CA SER A 156 3.72 8.98 27.91
C SER A 156 2.34 8.85 27.26
N GLY A 157 2.29 8.58 25.96
CA GLY A 157 1.08 8.66 25.14
C GLY A 157 0.62 10.09 24.86
N ALA A 158 1.40 11.11 25.23
CA ALA A 158 1.06 12.50 24.97
C ALA A 158 1.04 12.78 23.46
N ARG A 159 0.02 13.51 23.01
CA ARG A 159 -0.24 13.79 21.60
C ARG A 159 -0.10 15.29 21.33
N THR A 160 0.64 15.64 20.28
CA THR A 160 0.84 17.04 19.86
C THR A 160 0.48 17.16 18.38
N VAL A 161 -0.48 18.02 18.05
CA VAL A 161 -0.79 18.38 16.65
C VAL A 161 0.29 19.33 16.14
N ILE A 162 0.94 18.95 15.04
CA ILE A 162 2.06 19.69 14.43
C ILE A 162 1.57 20.59 13.30
N SER A 163 0.63 20.06 12.51
CA SER A 163 0.01 20.74 11.38
C SER A 163 -1.33 20.10 11.05
N GLU A 164 -2.27 20.91 10.61
CA GLU A 164 -3.60 20.49 10.17
C GLU A 164 -3.67 20.43 8.64
N ASN A 165 -4.65 19.69 8.12
CA ASN A 165 -4.92 19.57 6.69
C ASN A 165 -3.72 19.03 5.88
N ILE A 166 -3.10 17.98 6.40
CA ILE A 166 -2.05 17.22 5.75
C ILE A 166 -2.68 16.08 4.97
N GLU A 167 -2.20 15.87 3.75
CA GLU A 167 -2.67 14.76 2.92
C GLU A 167 -2.39 13.41 3.59
N ARG A 168 -3.38 12.51 3.59
CA ARG A 168 -3.21 11.15 4.10
C ARG A 168 -2.15 10.40 3.28
N PRO A 169 -1.29 9.63 3.94
CA PRO A 169 -0.16 8.98 3.29
C PRO A 169 -0.63 7.97 2.23
N GLY A 170 -0.15 8.15 1.00
CA GLY A 170 -0.22 7.13 -0.04
C GLY A 170 0.98 6.19 0.05
N SER A 171 1.75 6.06 -1.04
CA SER A 171 2.98 5.25 -1.06
C SER A 171 4.09 5.76 -0.14
N TYR A 172 4.03 7.02 0.30
CA TYR A 172 5.01 7.64 1.19
C TYR A 172 4.33 8.38 2.34
N PHE A 173 5.01 8.45 3.47
CA PHE A 173 4.58 9.25 4.62
C PHE A 173 4.99 10.71 4.40
N PRO A 174 4.13 11.72 4.64
CA PRO A 174 4.39 13.13 4.33
C PRO A 174 5.36 13.81 5.33
N ALA A 175 6.14 13.03 6.07
CA ALA A 175 7.20 13.51 6.95
C ALA A 175 8.40 12.53 7.00
N CYS A 176 9.60 13.04 7.26
CA CYS A 176 10.80 12.24 7.44
C CYS A 176 11.68 12.81 8.57
N TRP A 177 12.15 11.93 9.44
CA TRP A 177 13.03 12.26 10.57
C TRP A 177 14.48 12.44 10.13
N SER A 178 15.17 13.38 10.78
CA SER A 178 16.63 13.42 10.76
C SER A 178 17.20 12.16 11.43
N PRO A 179 18.38 11.66 11.00
CA PRO A 179 18.96 10.44 11.56
C PRO A 179 19.20 10.47 13.07
N ASP A 180 19.33 11.67 13.65
CA ASP A 180 19.55 11.90 15.09
C ASP A 180 18.26 12.14 15.89
N SER A 181 17.08 12.02 15.27
CA SER A 181 15.77 12.19 15.91
C SER A 181 15.46 13.58 16.49
N ARG A 182 16.25 14.61 16.14
CA ARG A 182 16.07 15.97 16.68
C ARG A 182 15.20 16.88 15.83
N VAL A 183 15.10 16.59 14.53
CA VAL A 183 14.32 17.39 13.58
C VAL A 183 13.54 16.42 12.68
N PHE A 184 12.37 16.83 12.21
CA PHE A 184 11.76 16.20 11.05
C PHE A 184 11.30 17.26 10.07
N VAL A 185 11.19 16.86 8.81
CA VAL A 185 10.67 17.66 7.72
C VAL A 185 9.35 17.06 7.27
N TYR A 186 8.37 17.90 6.96
CA TYR A 186 7.07 17.48 6.45
C TYR A 186 6.59 18.44 5.37
N ASN A 187 5.62 18.02 4.56
CA ASN A 187 4.98 18.89 3.57
C ASN A 187 3.49 19.09 3.84
N ARG A 188 3.01 20.31 3.59
CA ARG A 188 1.59 20.63 3.45
C ARG A 188 1.36 21.18 2.05
N GLY A 189 0.65 20.42 1.22
CA GLY A 189 0.60 20.67 -0.23
C GLY A 189 2.00 20.64 -0.83
N ASP A 190 2.32 21.66 -1.64
CA ASP A 190 3.61 21.84 -2.33
C ASP A 190 4.64 22.62 -1.51
N THR A 191 4.47 22.72 -0.19
CA THR A 191 5.37 23.48 0.69
C THR A 191 5.95 22.59 1.78
N LEU A 192 7.28 22.63 1.92
CA LEU A 192 8.05 21.95 2.95
C LEU A 192 8.19 22.81 4.20
N TYR A 193 8.10 22.16 5.36
CA TYR A 193 8.27 22.72 6.69
C TYR A 193 9.20 21.81 7.50
N TYR A 194 9.84 22.36 8.53
CA TYR A 194 10.55 21.55 9.53
C TYR A 194 9.88 21.66 10.90
N TYR A 195 10.20 20.73 11.79
CA TYR A 195 9.87 20.79 13.20
C TYR A 195 11.04 20.26 14.01
N ALA A 196 11.43 20.99 15.05
CA ALA A 196 12.52 20.61 15.93
C ALA A 196 12.02 20.18 17.30
N ILE A 197 12.60 19.10 17.81
CA ILE A 197 12.29 18.57 19.13
C ILE A 197 12.99 19.41 20.20
N ASN A 198 12.19 19.92 21.15
CA ASN A 198 12.65 20.54 22.39
C ASN A 198 13.43 21.85 22.20
N THR A 199 12.77 22.89 21.67
CA THR A 199 13.30 24.25 21.70
C THR A 199 13.16 24.83 23.10
N ALA A 200 14.28 25.15 23.76
CA ALA A 200 14.29 25.89 25.03
C ALA A 200 13.57 27.26 24.95
N ALA A 201 13.26 27.72 23.73
CA ALA A 201 12.51 28.93 23.41
C ALA A 201 11.00 28.72 23.15
N GLY A 202 10.47 27.50 23.32
CA GLY A 202 9.09 27.15 22.98
C GLY A 202 8.88 26.83 21.49
N THR A 203 7.76 26.21 21.15
CA THR A 203 7.44 25.80 19.77
C THR A 203 7.25 27.04 18.89
N VAL A 204 7.98 27.10 17.79
CA VAL A 204 7.83 28.18 16.81
C VAL A 204 6.59 27.93 15.96
N ASP A 205 5.79 28.98 15.79
CA ASP A 205 4.64 29.00 14.88
C ASP A 205 5.02 28.48 13.48
N GLU A 206 4.14 27.67 12.90
CA GLU A 206 4.34 27.02 11.60
C GLU A 206 4.74 28.00 10.49
N ARG A 207 4.21 29.22 10.50
CA ARG A 207 4.50 30.23 9.46
C ARG A 207 5.98 30.59 9.36
N TYR A 208 6.75 30.36 10.42
CA TYR A 208 8.20 30.61 10.48
C TYR A 208 9.04 29.33 10.30
N ARG A 209 8.39 28.18 10.09
CA ARG A 209 9.04 26.86 9.92
C ARG A 209 9.14 26.43 8.46
N ILE A 210 8.90 27.34 7.52
CA ILE A 210 8.95 27.06 6.08
C ILE A 210 10.39 26.77 5.65
N ILE A 211 10.55 25.77 4.79
CA ILE A 211 11.78 25.49 4.04
C ILE A 211 11.64 26.09 2.64
N GLY A 212 10.66 25.64 1.86
CA GLY A 212 10.46 26.10 0.49
C GLY A 212 9.46 25.23 -0.26
N LYS A 213 9.36 25.42 -1.58
CA LYS A 213 8.48 24.61 -2.42
C LYS A 213 8.99 23.19 -2.61
N GLY A 214 8.14 22.19 -2.42
CA GLY A 214 8.45 20.78 -2.62
C GLY A 214 7.59 19.89 -1.73
N THR A 215 7.81 18.60 -1.85
CA THR A 215 7.27 17.59 -0.94
C THR A 215 8.41 16.84 -0.28
N VAL A 216 8.12 15.89 0.62
CA VAL A 216 9.17 15.03 1.19
C VAL A 216 9.91 14.20 0.14
N LYS A 217 9.38 14.04 -1.09
CA LYS A 217 10.12 13.45 -2.22
C LYS A 217 11.23 14.36 -2.76
N SER A 218 11.17 15.65 -2.46
CA SER A 218 12.21 16.63 -2.79
C SER A 218 13.36 16.65 -1.80
N VAL A 219 13.34 15.80 -0.76
CA VAL A 219 14.33 15.82 0.31
C VAL A 219 14.94 14.45 0.57
N TYR A 220 16.22 14.42 0.95
CA TYR A 220 16.92 13.20 1.32
C TYR A 220 17.87 13.46 2.50
N TRP A 221 17.77 12.65 3.56
CA TRP A 221 18.69 12.72 4.68
C TRP A 221 19.92 11.85 4.41
N GLY A 222 21.10 12.48 4.28
CA GLY A 222 22.38 11.80 4.15
C GLY A 222 22.81 11.10 5.44
N PHE A 223 23.71 10.13 5.31
CA PHE A 223 24.21 9.30 6.42
C PHE A 223 24.93 10.13 7.51
N SER A 224 25.59 11.22 7.12
CA SER A 224 26.23 12.19 8.01
C SER A 224 25.26 13.16 8.70
N GLY A 225 23.95 13.05 8.43
CA GLY A 225 22.93 13.98 8.94
C GLY A 225 22.74 15.24 8.11
N ASP A 226 23.40 15.33 6.94
CA ASP A 226 23.15 16.38 5.95
C ASP A 226 21.75 16.23 5.35
N PHE A 227 21.09 17.36 5.11
CA PHE A 227 19.79 17.42 4.47
C PHE A 227 19.96 17.88 3.01
N PHE A 228 19.65 17.00 2.06
CA PHE A 228 19.64 17.34 0.64
C PHE A 228 18.25 17.77 0.24
N TYR A 229 18.14 18.93 -0.41
CA TYR A 229 16.87 19.48 -0.88
C TYR A 229 16.99 19.79 -2.37
N LEU A 230 16.15 19.17 -3.18
CA LEU A 230 16.16 19.34 -4.63
C LEU A 230 14.97 20.21 -5.04
N ARG A 231 15.27 21.40 -5.59
CA ARG A 231 14.28 22.39 -6.02
C ARG A 231 14.53 22.81 -7.46
N GLY A 232 13.56 22.53 -8.33
CA GLY A 232 13.73 22.74 -9.77
C GLY A 232 14.84 21.83 -10.28
N SER A 233 15.94 22.42 -10.74
CA SER A 233 17.15 21.70 -11.16
C SER A 233 18.32 21.80 -10.17
N THR A 234 18.17 22.52 -9.06
CA THR A 234 19.26 22.76 -8.11
C THR A 234 19.17 21.81 -6.92
N VAL A 235 20.29 21.18 -6.60
CA VAL A 235 20.46 20.36 -5.40
C VAL A 235 21.14 21.21 -4.33
N TYR A 236 20.47 21.43 -3.21
CA TYR A 236 21.01 22.12 -2.04
C TYR A 236 21.44 21.09 -0.99
N ARG A 237 22.57 21.35 -0.33
CA ARG A 237 23.01 20.66 0.88
C ARG A 237 22.88 21.60 2.06
N VAL A 238 22.12 21.18 3.05
CA VAL A 238 21.74 21.99 4.21
C VAL A 238 22.21 21.27 5.46
N ARG A 239 22.84 21.99 6.40
CA ARG A 239 23.13 21.41 7.71
C ARG A 239 21.89 21.48 8.58
N SER A 240 21.66 20.46 9.40
CA SER A 240 20.52 20.44 10.32
C SER A 240 20.49 21.66 11.26
N SER A 241 21.65 22.19 11.65
CA SER A 241 21.81 23.43 12.42
C SER A 241 21.24 24.68 11.72
N ASP A 242 21.31 24.72 10.39
CA ASP A 242 20.95 25.91 9.62
C ASP A 242 19.43 26.08 9.55
N LEU A 243 18.68 24.97 9.66
CA LEU A 243 17.22 24.99 9.78
C LEU A 243 16.78 25.77 11.04
N PHE A 244 17.52 25.66 12.14
CA PHE A 244 17.25 26.41 13.38
C PHE A 244 17.65 27.88 13.30
N ALA A 245 18.74 28.22 12.62
CA ALA A 245 19.16 29.61 12.49
C ALA A 245 18.14 30.44 11.70
N ARG A 246 17.44 29.79 10.75
CA ARG A 246 16.46 30.43 9.88
C ARG A 246 15.21 30.90 10.62
N THR A 247 14.86 30.30 11.75
CA THR A 247 13.65 30.69 12.50
C THR A 247 13.66 32.16 12.92
N MET A 248 14.83 32.80 12.97
CA MET A 248 15.00 34.22 13.28
C MET A 248 15.16 35.14 12.05
N TYR A 249 15.40 34.60 10.83
CA TYR A 249 15.78 35.40 9.64
C TYR A 249 15.22 34.85 8.30
N ALA A 250 14.03 34.24 8.32
CA ALA A 250 13.49 33.44 7.21
C ALA A 250 13.38 34.16 5.85
N ASP A 251 13.20 35.49 5.87
CA ASP A 251 13.04 36.33 4.67
C ASP A 251 14.37 36.81 4.05
N PHE A 252 15.51 36.59 4.72
CA PHE A 252 16.80 37.18 4.32
C PHE A 252 17.90 36.16 3.95
N LEU A 253 17.76 34.89 4.35
CA LEU A 253 18.79 33.87 4.13
C LEU A 253 18.28 32.73 3.24
N GLU A 254 19.02 32.46 2.15
CA GLU A 254 18.85 31.23 1.37
C GLU A 254 19.30 30.01 2.19
N ILE A 255 18.70 28.85 1.90
CA ILE A 255 18.93 27.63 2.66
C ILE A 255 20.10 26.83 2.06
N GLY A 256 21.10 26.56 2.90
CA GLY A 256 22.20 25.66 2.59
C GLY A 256 23.15 26.19 1.51
N SER A 257 24.01 25.31 1.03
CA SER A 257 24.91 25.56 -0.10
C SER A 257 24.51 24.71 -1.29
N ILE A 258 24.71 25.21 -2.51
CA ILE A 258 24.54 24.40 -3.73
C ILE A 258 25.49 23.20 -3.65
N ALA A 259 24.96 22.01 -3.92
CA ALA A 259 25.68 20.74 -3.98
C ALA A 259 25.78 20.20 -5.41
N GLY A 260 24.90 20.63 -6.31
CA GLY A 260 24.92 20.25 -7.71
C GLY A 260 23.73 20.80 -8.48
N LYS A 261 23.72 20.58 -9.79
CA LYS A 261 22.64 21.03 -10.68
C LYS A 261 22.30 19.96 -11.72
N ILE A 262 21.12 19.37 -11.60
CA ILE A 262 20.67 18.33 -12.53
C ILE A 262 20.22 18.96 -13.86
N PRO A 263 20.32 18.23 -14.99
CA PRO A 263 20.00 18.78 -16.31
C PRO A 263 18.50 18.94 -16.60
N PHE A 264 17.62 18.49 -15.70
CA PHE A 264 16.17 18.49 -15.87
C PHE A 264 15.49 19.12 -14.66
N GLU A 265 14.27 19.62 -14.83
CA GLU A 265 13.44 19.97 -13.68
C GLU A 265 12.93 18.71 -12.98
N PHE A 266 13.01 18.72 -11.66
CA PHE A 266 12.46 17.68 -10.81
C PHE A 266 10.96 17.86 -10.62
N ASP A 267 10.23 16.81 -10.99
CA ASP A 267 8.80 16.70 -10.81
C ASP A 267 8.51 15.82 -9.60
N GLN A 268 8.06 16.42 -8.51
CA GLN A 268 7.75 15.71 -7.27
C GLN A 268 6.65 14.64 -7.40
N ASN A 269 5.83 14.69 -8.45
CA ASN A 269 4.79 13.69 -8.66
C ASN A 269 5.39 12.37 -9.18
N PHE A 270 6.37 12.46 -10.08
CA PHE A 270 6.90 11.31 -10.83
C PHE A 270 8.37 10.97 -10.56
N ASP A 271 9.14 11.91 -10.02
CA ASP A 271 10.58 11.73 -9.83
C ASP A 271 10.93 11.30 -8.40
N GLN A 272 12.05 10.59 -8.27
CA GLN A 272 12.64 10.19 -6.99
C GLN A 272 14.16 10.31 -7.08
N PHE A 273 14.84 10.51 -5.95
CA PHE A 273 16.29 10.51 -5.92
C PHE A 273 16.86 9.93 -4.63
N TRP A 274 18.10 9.47 -4.71
CA TRP A 274 18.88 8.93 -3.61
C TRP A 274 20.26 9.57 -3.60
N VAL A 275 20.82 9.83 -2.42
CA VAL A 275 22.18 10.38 -2.29
C VAL A 275 23.13 9.30 -1.79
N SER A 276 24.36 9.30 -2.32
CA SER A 276 25.39 8.33 -1.95
C SER A 276 25.77 8.44 -0.46
N PRO A 277 26.24 7.35 0.18
CA PRO A 277 26.67 7.40 1.58
C PRO A 277 27.77 8.42 1.88
N ASP A 278 28.67 8.66 0.91
CA ASP A 278 29.73 9.66 1.00
C ASP A 278 29.28 11.09 0.60
N SER A 279 28.01 11.26 0.21
CA SER A 279 27.41 12.54 -0.18
C SER A 279 28.06 13.23 -1.38
N ARG A 280 28.72 12.45 -2.26
CA ARG A 280 29.41 12.95 -3.46
C ARG A 280 28.68 12.68 -4.76
N SER A 281 27.62 11.88 -4.72
CA SER A 281 26.84 11.51 -5.90
C SER A 281 25.38 11.29 -5.55
N MET A 282 24.52 11.24 -6.56
CA MET A 282 23.12 10.87 -6.43
C MET A 282 22.64 10.00 -7.58
N LEU A 283 21.57 9.27 -7.34
CA LEU A 283 20.75 8.63 -8.36
C LEU A 283 19.47 9.43 -8.52
N LEU A 284 19.05 9.70 -9.76
CA LEU A 284 17.81 10.39 -10.10
C LEU A 284 16.95 9.49 -10.98
N ALA A 285 15.79 9.07 -10.50
CA ALA A 285 14.77 8.41 -11.31
C ALA A 285 13.80 9.47 -11.86
N LYS A 286 13.96 9.83 -13.14
CA LYS A 286 13.05 10.73 -13.85
C LYS A 286 11.84 9.96 -14.39
N GLY A 287 10.65 10.43 -14.07
CA GLY A 287 9.39 9.81 -14.51
C GLY A 287 9.23 8.38 -13.97
N GLY A 288 9.82 8.09 -12.81
CA GLY A 288 9.85 6.76 -12.21
C GLY A 288 10.61 5.69 -13.01
N ARG A 289 11.29 6.06 -14.11
CA ARG A 289 11.76 5.07 -15.10
C ARG A 289 13.14 5.29 -15.66
N ASN A 290 13.55 6.55 -15.82
CA ASN A 290 14.86 6.86 -16.38
C ASN A 290 15.82 7.13 -15.22
N LEU A 291 16.62 6.14 -14.86
CA LEU A 291 17.52 6.25 -13.72
C LEU A 291 18.88 6.75 -14.19
N PHE A 292 19.29 7.91 -13.67
CA PHE A 292 20.57 8.55 -13.96
C PHE A 292 21.48 8.48 -12.73
N TYR A 293 22.77 8.21 -12.96
CA TYR A 293 23.81 8.46 -11.97
C TYR A 293 24.40 9.84 -12.19
N TYR A 294 24.47 10.65 -11.12
CA TYR A 294 24.92 12.03 -11.18
C TYR A 294 25.94 12.32 -10.07
N PRO A 295 27.21 12.62 -10.41
CA PRO A 295 28.18 13.16 -9.47
C PRO A 295 27.74 14.55 -8.98
N LEU A 296 27.82 14.79 -7.67
CA LEU A 296 27.56 16.10 -7.07
C LEU A 296 28.84 16.95 -7.09
N GLY A 297 28.71 18.20 -7.52
CA GLY A 297 29.81 19.16 -7.63
C GLY A 297 29.28 20.59 -7.82
N ILE A 298 30.01 21.56 -7.27
CA ILE A 298 29.63 22.98 -7.26
C ILE A 298 30.01 23.68 -8.58
N ASP A 299 31.02 23.17 -9.28
CA ASP A 299 31.60 23.83 -10.45
C ASP A 299 30.83 23.49 -11.73
N ASP A 300 29.68 24.15 -11.94
CA ASP A 300 28.90 24.08 -13.18
C ASP A 300 29.29 25.15 -14.21
N TYR A 301 30.25 26.03 -13.88
CA TYR A 301 30.71 27.14 -14.72
C TYR A 301 31.95 26.80 -15.55
N SER A 302 32.89 26.00 -15.02
CA SER A 302 34.17 25.75 -15.68
C SER A 302 34.47 24.28 -15.97
N ALA A 303 33.75 23.35 -15.33
CA ALA A 303 33.83 21.94 -15.66
C ALA A 303 32.95 21.62 -16.89
N ALA A 304 33.58 21.15 -17.97
CA ALA A 304 32.85 20.31 -18.92
C ALA A 304 32.51 19.01 -18.17
N GLY A 305 31.24 18.82 -17.80
CA GLY A 305 30.79 17.59 -17.12
C GLY A 305 31.18 16.34 -17.91
N GLU A 306 30.99 15.14 -17.31
CA GLU A 306 31.12 13.89 -18.08
C GLU A 306 30.34 14.03 -19.41
N SER A 307 30.99 13.71 -20.54
CA SER A 307 30.39 13.88 -21.87
C SER A 307 29.11 13.05 -22.07
N SER A 308 28.86 12.05 -21.22
CA SER A 308 27.61 11.29 -21.13
C SER A 308 27.33 10.82 -19.70
N LEU A 309 26.16 11.15 -19.15
CA LEU A 309 25.71 10.64 -17.84
C LEU A 309 25.33 9.15 -17.95
N PRO A 310 25.78 8.28 -17.03
CA PRO A 310 25.33 6.90 -16.97
C PRO A 310 23.84 6.83 -16.68
N TYR A 311 23.09 6.06 -17.47
CA TYR A 311 21.66 5.89 -17.25
C TYR A 311 21.19 4.47 -17.59
N VAL A 312 20.02 4.10 -17.07
CA VAL A 312 19.29 2.89 -17.44
C VAL A 312 17.80 3.18 -17.57
N PHE A 313 17.19 2.55 -18.58
CA PHE A 313 15.75 2.56 -18.76
C PHE A 313 15.12 1.40 -17.98
N ILE A 314 14.28 1.75 -17.02
CA ILE A 314 13.44 0.79 -16.32
C ILE A 314 12.23 0.46 -17.20
N PRO A 315 11.86 -0.84 -17.33
CA PRO A 315 10.65 -1.26 -18.04
C PRO A 315 9.42 -0.48 -17.58
N ARG A 316 8.46 -0.23 -18.49
CA ARG A 316 7.21 0.48 -18.14
C ARG A 316 6.47 -0.19 -16.99
N SER A 317 6.46 -1.52 -16.94
CA SER A 317 5.82 -2.29 -15.89
C SER A 317 6.49 -2.16 -14.50
N GLY A 318 7.67 -1.55 -14.41
CA GLY A 318 8.36 -1.35 -13.13
C GLY A 318 7.61 -0.37 -12.24
N SER A 319 7.21 -0.83 -11.05
CA SER A 319 6.37 -0.07 -10.11
C SER A 319 7.08 0.34 -8.83
N ASP A 320 8.16 -0.35 -8.45
CA ASP A 320 8.93 -0.07 -7.24
C ASP A 320 10.44 -0.22 -7.49
N ILE A 321 11.24 0.68 -6.89
CA ILE A 321 12.69 0.79 -7.09
C ILE A 321 13.40 0.70 -5.73
N THR A 322 14.12 -0.39 -5.53
CA THR A 322 15.02 -0.55 -4.37
C THR A 322 16.47 -0.26 -4.78
N VAL A 323 17.12 0.65 -4.05
CA VAL A 323 18.52 1.02 -4.28
C VAL A 323 19.40 0.46 -3.17
N LEU A 324 20.36 -0.39 -3.55
CA LEU A 324 21.45 -0.85 -2.71
C LEU A 324 22.69 -0.02 -3.06
N TRP A 325 23.14 0.83 -2.13
CA TRP A 325 24.30 1.69 -2.33
C TRP A 325 25.32 1.49 -1.21
N SER A 326 26.45 0.84 -1.51
CA SER A 326 27.51 0.63 -0.52
C SER A 326 28.35 1.89 -0.29
N ALA A 327 28.98 1.98 0.88
CA ALA A 327 29.95 3.02 1.18
C ALA A 327 31.20 2.97 0.26
N SER A 328 31.49 1.81 -0.35
CA SER A 328 32.54 1.66 -1.36
C SER A 328 32.15 2.20 -2.75
N GLY A 329 30.92 2.68 -2.92
CA GLY A 329 30.43 3.28 -4.16
C GLY A 329 29.81 2.29 -5.14
N LEU A 330 29.61 1.03 -4.76
CA LEU A 330 28.86 0.06 -5.56
C LEU A 330 27.37 0.37 -5.48
N VAL A 331 26.70 0.32 -6.63
CA VAL A 331 25.27 0.62 -6.77
C VAL A 331 24.59 -0.53 -7.48
N THR A 332 23.56 -1.09 -6.85
CA THR A 332 22.63 -2.04 -7.47
C THR A 332 21.21 -1.53 -7.30
N VAL A 333 20.45 -1.59 -8.39
CA VAL A 333 19.06 -1.16 -8.46
C VAL A 333 18.23 -2.39 -8.73
N ILE A 334 17.20 -2.62 -7.93
CA ILE A 334 16.24 -3.71 -8.09
C ILE A 334 14.88 -3.09 -8.38
N VAL A 335 14.21 -3.59 -9.41
CA VAL A 335 12.92 -3.11 -9.86
C VAL A 335 11.90 -4.23 -9.76
N SER A 336 10.76 -3.94 -9.14
CA SER A 336 9.63 -4.88 -9.04
C SER A 336 8.47 -4.45 -9.95
N SER A 337 7.94 -5.40 -10.73
CA SER A 337 6.80 -5.22 -11.63
C SER A 337 5.67 -6.17 -11.23
N PRO A 338 4.40 -5.72 -11.17
CA PRO A 338 3.27 -6.59 -10.84
C PRO A 338 3.03 -7.64 -11.94
N ARG A 339 2.59 -8.84 -11.55
CA ARG A 339 2.09 -9.89 -12.44
C ARG A 339 0.83 -10.53 -11.85
N ARG A 340 0.10 -11.30 -12.67
CA ARG A 340 -1.07 -12.08 -12.23
C ARG A 340 -0.76 -13.04 -11.07
N GLU A 341 0.46 -13.58 -11.05
CA GLU A 341 0.99 -14.44 -9.99
C GLU A 341 2.31 -13.86 -9.47
N GLY A 342 2.24 -13.02 -8.43
CA GLY A 342 3.41 -12.43 -7.78
C GLY A 342 3.98 -11.21 -8.51
N ALA A 343 5.25 -10.90 -8.27
CA ALA A 343 5.97 -9.80 -8.90
C ALA A 343 7.15 -10.34 -9.70
N ALA A 344 7.36 -9.81 -10.90
CA ALA A 344 8.60 -10.03 -11.62
C ALA A 344 9.62 -8.97 -11.23
N THR A 345 10.86 -9.40 -10.98
CA THR A 345 11.92 -8.51 -10.58
C THR A 345 13.05 -8.51 -11.59
N SER A 346 13.66 -7.34 -11.79
CA SER A 346 14.87 -7.15 -12.58
C SER A 346 15.87 -6.36 -11.76
N ALA A 347 17.17 -6.51 -12.05
CA ALA A 347 18.19 -5.70 -11.40
C ALA A 347 19.24 -5.20 -12.37
N TYR A 348 19.87 -4.09 -11.98
CA TYR A 348 20.90 -3.40 -12.73
C TYR A 348 22.01 -2.96 -11.79
N ARG A 349 23.26 -3.18 -12.17
CA ARG A 349 24.44 -2.77 -11.39
C ARG A 349 25.22 -1.70 -12.13
N LEU A 350 25.61 -0.64 -11.42
CA LEU A 350 26.50 0.38 -11.95
C LEU A 350 27.95 -0.12 -11.90
N ASN A 351 28.53 -0.38 -13.06
CA ASN A 351 29.91 -0.84 -13.23
C ASN A 351 30.77 0.29 -13.78
N THR A 352 32.07 0.26 -13.47
CA THR A 352 33.06 1.15 -14.07
C THR A 352 33.80 0.40 -15.18
N ILE A 353 33.90 1.02 -16.35
CA ILE A 353 34.63 0.48 -17.50
C ILE A 353 36.13 0.76 -17.27
N SER A 354 36.91 -0.32 -17.10
CA SER A 354 38.31 -0.26 -16.68
C SER A 354 39.21 0.61 -17.58
N GLU A 355 38.88 0.74 -18.88
CA GLU A 355 39.69 1.45 -19.87
C GLU A 355 39.41 2.96 -19.94
N SER A 356 38.18 3.40 -19.61
CA SER A 356 37.73 4.79 -19.80
C SER A 356 37.30 5.49 -18.51
N SER A 357 37.26 4.77 -17.38
CA SER A 357 36.63 5.21 -16.12
C SER A 357 35.14 5.58 -16.25
N ALA A 358 34.54 5.39 -17.42
CA ALA A 358 33.12 5.64 -17.65
C ALA A 358 32.29 4.63 -16.86
N ARG A 359 31.10 5.04 -16.42
CA ARG A 359 30.19 4.15 -15.71
C ARG A 359 29.02 3.72 -16.59
N ILE A 360 28.56 2.49 -16.42
CA ILE A 360 27.44 1.93 -17.16
C ILE A 360 26.60 1.03 -16.27
N PHE A 361 25.28 1.06 -16.44
CA PHE A 361 24.40 0.08 -15.82
C PHE A 361 24.37 -1.20 -16.65
N SER A 362 24.67 -2.33 -16.02
CA SER A 362 24.57 -3.65 -16.64
C SER A 362 23.46 -4.46 -15.98
N PRO A 363 22.65 -5.22 -16.75
CA PRO A 363 21.68 -6.15 -16.18
C PRO A 363 22.34 -7.14 -15.22
N LEU A 364 21.60 -7.51 -14.18
CA LEU A 364 22.07 -8.38 -13.11
C LEU A 364 21.02 -9.45 -12.85
N GLU A 365 21.42 -10.73 -12.92
CA GLU A 365 20.53 -11.83 -12.58
C GLU A 365 20.26 -11.84 -11.09
N ILE A 366 18.98 -11.99 -10.73
CA ILE A 366 18.52 -12.11 -9.35
C ILE A 366 17.69 -13.38 -9.22
N PRO A 367 17.92 -14.19 -8.17
CA PRO A 367 17.28 -15.49 -8.05
C PRO A 367 15.81 -15.36 -7.65
N MET A 368 15.47 -14.32 -6.88
CA MET A 368 14.16 -14.11 -6.28
C MET A 368 14.06 -12.69 -5.70
N GLY A 369 12.84 -12.32 -5.34
CA GLY A 369 12.58 -11.38 -4.25
C GLY A 369 12.16 -9.99 -4.67
N SER A 370 11.29 -9.40 -3.86
CA SER A 370 10.80 -8.01 -3.96
C SER A 370 11.48 -7.08 -2.94
N GLY A 371 12.21 -7.63 -1.95
CA GLY A 371 12.92 -6.87 -0.92
C GLY A 371 14.42 -7.16 -0.92
N ALA A 372 15.22 -6.16 -0.56
CA ALA A 372 16.66 -6.29 -0.45
C ALA A 372 17.28 -5.32 0.57
N ALA A 373 18.40 -5.71 1.19
CA ALA A 373 19.13 -4.85 2.12
C ALA A 373 20.63 -5.17 2.14
N LEU A 374 21.46 -4.12 2.23
CA LEU A 374 22.89 -4.26 2.44
C LEU A 374 23.22 -4.45 3.92
N SER A 375 24.20 -5.32 4.17
CA SER A 375 24.90 -5.40 5.46
C SER A 375 25.54 -4.06 5.83
N PRO A 376 25.74 -3.76 7.13
CA PRO A 376 26.30 -2.48 7.56
C PRO A 376 27.67 -2.15 6.96
N ASP A 377 28.52 -3.15 6.73
CA ASP A 377 29.82 -2.98 6.06
C ASP A 377 29.73 -2.93 4.52
N GLY A 378 28.54 -3.16 3.95
CA GLY A 378 28.29 -3.14 2.51
C GLY A 378 28.92 -4.30 1.75
N THR A 379 29.38 -5.37 2.41
CA THR A 379 30.03 -6.52 1.77
C THR A 379 29.05 -7.63 1.37
N LYS A 380 27.91 -7.69 2.05
CA LYS A 380 26.84 -8.68 1.83
C LYS A 380 25.51 -8.02 1.54
N ALA A 381 24.66 -8.73 0.79
CA ALA A 381 23.28 -8.35 0.52
C ALA A 381 22.33 -9.48 0.93
N LEU A 382 21.19 -9.11 1.51
CA LEU A 382 20.03 -9.98 1.62
C LEU A 382 19.06 -9.67 0.50
N LEU A 383 18.46 -10.71 -0.06
CA LEU A 383 17.32 -10.64 -0.97
C LEU A 383 16.22 -11.55 -0.43
N TRP A 384 14.97 -11.10 -0.42
CA TRP A 384 13.85 -11.88 0.09
C TRP A 384 12.54 -11.62 -0.65
N GLY A 385 11.61 -12.57 -0.53
CA GLY A 385 10.25 -12.45 -1.05
C GLY A 385 9.47 -13.75 -0.88
N ALA A 386 8.53 -14.01 -1.80
CA ALA A 386 7.62 -15.16 -1.75
C ALA A 386 8.35 -16.52 -1.75
N GLU A 387 9.53 -16.62 -2.37
CA GLU A 387 10.26 -17.87 -2.50
C GLU A 387 11.20 -18.17 -1.34
N GLY A 388 11.48 -17.19 -0.46
CA GLY A 388 12.48 -17.37 0.58
C GLY A 388 13.32 -16.13 0.87
N MET A 389 14.49 -16.40 1.43
CA MET A 389 15.53 -15.40 1.66
C MET A 389 16.90 -15.99 1.38
N VAL A 390 17.72 -15.25 0.65
CA VAL A 390 19.06 -15.64 0.21
C VAL A 390 20.09 -14.59 0.60
N LEU A 391 21.29 -15.07 0.93
CA LEU A 391 22.45 -14.25 1.27
C LEU A 391 23.42 -14.22 0.10
N TYR A 392 23.89 -13.02 -0.23
CA TYR A 392 24.83 -12.77 -1.31
C TYR A 392 26.11 -12.10 -0.81
N ASP A 393 27.24 -12.50 -1.40
CA ASP A 393 28.42 -11.65 -1.49
C ASP A 393 28.04 -10.50 -2.43
N TYR A 394 27.90 -9.31 -1.88
CA TYR A 394 27.45 -8.16 -2.65
C TYR A 394 28.52 -7.68 -3.62
N ILE A 395 29.78 -7.74 -3.21
CA ILE A 395 30.92 -7.28 -4.01
C ILE A 395 31.01 -8.11 -5.28
N ASN A 396 31.05 -9.43 -5.15
CA ASN A 396 31.22 -10.35 -6.27
C ASN A 396 29.89 -10.81 -6.90
N TRP A 397 28.75 -10.39 -6.34
CA TRP A 397 27.41 -10.83 -6.72
C TRP A 397 27.27 -12.35 -6.82
N LYS A 398 27.66 -13.04 -5.73
CA LYS A 398 27.61 -14.49 -5.67
C LYS A 398 26.75 -14.94 -4.51
N GLN A 399 25.80 -15.84 -4.77
CA GLN A 399 25.01 -16.45 -3.70
C GLN A 399 25.94 -17.21 -2.74
N ILE A 400 25.84 -16.88 -1.45
CA ILE A 400 26.58 -17.54 -0.37
C ILE A 400 25.74 -18.70 0.16
N SER A 401 24.47 -18.46 0.49
CA SER A 401 23.57 -19.47 1.06
C SER A 401 22.10 -19.08 0.93
N SER A 402 21.20 -20.07 1.01
CA SER A 402 19.77 -19.85 1.22
C SER A 402 19.47 -19.94 2.71
N LEU A 403 18.91 -18.89 3.29
CA LEU A 403 18.65 -18.77 4.72
C LEU A 403 17.23 -19.22 5.09
N ARG A 404 16.28 -19.04 4.17
CA ARG A 404 14.88 -19.47 4.28
C ARG A 404 14.36 -19.96 2.94
N THR A 405 13.43 -20.90 2.98
CA THR A 405 12.73 -21.49 1.82
C THR A 405 11.21 -21.29 1.92
N VAL A 406 10.77 -20.35 2.74
CA VAL A 406 9.37 -19.97 2.97
C VAL A 406 9.23 -18.47 2.74
N PRO A 407 8.05 -17.96 2.37
CA PRO A 407 7.84 -16.53 2.18
C PRO A 407 8.36 -15.71 3.36
N VAL A 408 9.23 -14.74 3.06
CA VAL A 408 9.77 -13.78 4.03
C VAL A 408 9.22 -12.40 3.72
N TYR A 409 8.74 -11.72 4.76
CA TYR A 409 8.11 -10.40 4.65
C TYR A 409 9.07 -9.28 5.09
N ALA A 410 10.00 -9.59 6.00
CA ALA A 410 10.98 -8.62 6.49
C ALA A 410 12.37 -9.26 6.71
N GLY A 411 13.41 -8.57 6.22
CA GLY A 411 14.82 -8.89 6.47
C GLY A 411 15.58 -7.62 6.88
N ILE A 412 16.11 -7.59 8.10
CA ILE A 412 16.80 -6.42 8.66
C ILE A 412 18.16 -6.82 9.20
N TRP A 413 19.21 -6.09 8.85
CA TRP A 413 20.53 -6.28 9.44
C TRP A 413 20.62 -5.63 10.83
N THR A 414 21.08 -6.37 11.84
CA THR A 414 21.42 -5.84 13.18
C THR A 414 22.93 -5.75 13.40
N GLY A 415 23.71 -6.42 12.57
CA GLY A 415 25.17 -6.36 12.50
C GLY A 415 25.65 -6.97 11.18
N ASN A 416 26.97 -7.21 11.02
CA ASN A 416 27.49 -7.82 9.78
C ASN A 416 27.23 -9.34 9.67
N ASP A 417 26.96 -10.00 10.80
CA ASP A 417 26.78 -11.46 10.91
C ASP A 417 25.45 -11.85 11.56
N GLU A 418 24.56 -10.88 11.77
CA GLU A 418 23.28 -11.09 12.46
C GLU A 418 22.17 -10.28 11.79
N ILE A 419 21.03 -10.94 11.62
CA ILE A 419 19.86 -10.42 10.93
C ILE A 419 18.60 -10.73 11.74
N ILE A 420 17.59 -9.89 11.58
CA ILE A 420 16.21 -10.18 12.00
C ILE A 420 15.43 -10.60 10.75
N VAL A 421 14.71 -11.72 10.88
CA VAL A 421 13.90 -12.31 9.81
C VAL A 421 12.49 -12.47 10.30
N GLY A 422 11.53 -11.90 9.57
CA GLY A 422 10.10 -12.07 9.80
C GLY A 422 9.46 -12.88 8.69
N ASP A 423 8.95 -14.06 9.03
CA ASP A 423 8.11 -14.88 8.14
C ASP A 423 6.69 -15.04 8.72
N ALA A 424 5.83 -15.80 8.03
CA ALA A 424 4.44 -16.01 8.46
C ALA A 424 4.31 -16.74 9.81
N GLN A 425 5.35 -17.40 10.30
CA GLN A 425 5.32 -18.21 11.52
C GLN A 425 5.94 -17.45 12.70
N LYS A 426 7.11 -16.85 12.50
CA LYS A 426 7.89 -16.23 13.57
C LYS A 426 8.78 -15.10 13.10
N ILE A 427 9.16 -14.27 14.06
CA ILE A 427 10.19 -13.25 13.95
C ILE A 427 11.39 -13.72 14.78
N GLU A 428 12.53 -13.88 14.14
CA GLU A 428 13.73 -14.43 14.76
C GLU A 428 14.95 -13.55 14.51
N ARG A 429 15.85 -13.54 15.48
CA ARG A 429 17.22 -13.08 15.32
C ARG A 429 18.08 -14.25 14.89
N LEU A 430 18.56 -14.22 13.65
CA LEU A 430 19.36 -15.27 13.04
C LEU A 430 20.81 -14.80 12.87
N ARG A 431 21.76 -15.54 13.44
CA ARG A 431 23.16 -15.42 13.04
C ARG A 431 23.39 -16.16 11.74
N LEU A 432 24.26 -15.63 10.88
CA LEU A 432 24.59 -16.27 9.61
C LEU A 432 25.22 -17.67 9.80
N SER A 433 25.76 -17.97 10.99
CA SER A 433 26.21 -19.31 11.38
C SER A 433 25.09 -20.34 11.61
N GLY A 434 23.82 -19.91 11.62
CA GLY A 434 22.65 -20.77 11.78
C GLY A 434 22.00 -20.76 13.17
N GLN A 435 22.57 -20.06 14.16
CA GLN A 435 21.92 -19.90 15.47
C GLN A 435 20.79 -18.88 15.40
N GLY A 436 19.55 -19.35 15.60
CA GLY A 436 18.34 -18.54 15.68
C GLY A 436 17.85 -18.36 17.12
N ASN A 437 17.38 -17.16 17.46
CA ASN A 437 16.66 -16.89 18.70
C ASN A 437 15.30 -16.27 18.37
N LEU A 438 14.25 -16.77 19.03
CA LEU A 438 12.91 -16.22 18.86
C LEU A 438 12.82 -14.81 19.45
N ILE A 439 12.28 -13.87 18.67
CA ILE A 439 11.88 -12.55 19.14
C ILE A 439 10.39 -12.56 19.50
N CYS A 440 9.55 -12.97 18.54
CA CYS A 440 8.10 -12.98 18.67
C CYS A 440 7.50 -14.05 17.73
N LEU A 441 6.33 -14.58 18.07
CA LEU A 441 5.56 -15.39 17.13
C LEU A 441 4.85 -14.46 16.15
N SER A 442 4.87 -14.78 14.86
CA SER A 442 4.07 -14.07 13.85
C SER A 442 2.62 -14.53 13.87
N SER A 443 2.42 -15.84 14.03
CA SER A 443 1.11 -16.50 14.08
C SER A 443 1.15 -17.75 14.97
N ALA A 444 -0.01 -18.36 15.23
CA ALA A 444 -0.15 -19.62 15.96
C ALA A 444 -1.15 -20.53 15.25
N GLN A 445 -0.73 -21.74 14.83
CA GLN A 445 -1.64 -22.71 14.19
C GLN A 445 -2.55 -23.43 15.19
N ARG A 446 -2.05 -23.63 16.41
CA ARG A 446 -2.78 -24.26 17.52
C ARG A 446 -2.35 -23.58 18.81
N TYR A 447 -3.27 -23.44 19.75
CA TYR A 447 -2.98 -22.84 21.04
C TYR A 447 -3.94 -23.35 22.11
N GLY A 448 -3.63 -23.05 23.37
CA GLY A 448 -4.45 -23.38 24.53
C GLY A 448 -3.64 -23.23 25.81
N PHE A 449 -4.19 -23.68 26.93
CA PHE A 449 -3.47 -23.67 28.20
C PHE A 449 -2.80 -25.01 28.51
N GLU A 450 -1.67 -24.98 29.21
CA GLU A 450 -0.97 -26.16 29.71
C GLU A 450 -1.73 -26.79 30.89
N GLU A 451 -1.85 -28.12 30.90
CA GLU A 451 -2.67 -28.87 31.87
C GLU A 451 -2.28 -28.64 33.34
N LYS A 452 -0.99 -28.53 33.65
CA LYS A 452 -0.50 -28.48 35.04
C LYS A 452 -0.23 -27.08 35.58
N THR A 453 0.13 -26.13 34.71
CA THR A 453 0.60 -24.81 35.13
C THR A 453 -0.32 -23.69 34.67
N SER A 454 -1.28 -23.98 33.78
CA SER A 454 -2.10 -22.98 33.10
C SER A 454 -1.29 -21.93 32.32
N ARG A 455 -0.05 -22.22 31.93
CA ARG A 455 0.69 -21.40 30.96
C ARG A 455 0.01 -21.43 29.60
N ILE A 456 0.08 -20.33 28.86
CA ILE A 456 -0.37 -20.26 27.48
C ILE A 456 0.64 -20.99 26.61
N MET A 457 0.16 -21.88 25.74
CA MET A 457 0.96 -22.61 24.77
C MET A 457 0.50 -22.32 23.35
N ALA A 458 1.44 -22.20 22.42
CA ALA A 458 1.17 -22.01 21.01
C ALA A 458 2.12 -22.83 20.13
N LEU A 459 1.57 -23.50 19.12
CA LEU A 459 2.30 -24.11 18.02
C LEU A 459 2.52 -23.04 16.96
N SER A 460 3.79 -22.81 16.61
CA SER A 460 4.17 -21.99 15.46
C SER A 460 5.20 -22.74 14.60
N GLY A 461 4.78 -23.07 13.38
CA GLY A 461 5.55 -23.93 12.48
C GLY A 461 5.60 -25.34 13.04
N ASN A 462 6.82 -25.82 13.30
CA ASN A 462 7.05 -27.18 13.84
C ASN A 462 7.43 -27.18 15.32
N SER A 463 7.25 -26.07 16.04
CA SER A 463 7.69 -25.94 17.42
C SER A 463 6.62 -25.35 18.33
N TRP A 464 6.53 -25.90 19.54
CA TRP A 464 5.67 -25.39 20.59
C TRP A 464 6.41 -24.38 21.45
N TYR A 465 5.71 -23.33 21.84
CA TYR A 465 6.19 -22.29 22.72
C TYR A 465 5.21 -22.11 23.88
N ALA A 466 5.72 -21.72 25.04
CA ALA A 466 4.93 -21.40 26.22
C ALA A 466 5.28 -20.02 26.79
N THR A 467 4.29 -19.37 27.38
CA THR A 467 4.39 -18.11 28.14
C THR A 467 3.39 -18.12 29.29
N ASP A 468 3.63 -17.30 30.32
CA ASP A 468 2.67 -16.99 31.37
C ASP A 468 1.77 -15.78 31.03
N GLY A 469 1.85 -15.26 29.80
CA GLY A 469 1.14 -14.05 29.36
C GLY A 469 1.89 -12.75 29.63
N THR A 470 3.06 -12.81 30.26
CA THR A 470 3.91 -11.65 30.57
C THR A 470 5.38 -11.85 30.16
N SER A 471 5.86 -13.09 30.26
CA SER A 471 7.20 -13.53 29.91
C SER A 471 7.35 -13.77 28.41
N PRO A 472 8.56 -13.64 27.83
CA PRO A 472 8.80 -14.01 26.44
C PRO A 472 8.43 -15.48 26.15
N TRP A 473 8.03 -15.76 24.91
CA TRP A 473 7.82 -17.11 24.43
C TRP A 473 9.09 -17.97 24.60
N ARG A 474 8.93 -19.16 25.20
CA ARG A 474 9.99 -20.16 25.35
C ARG A 474 9.61 -21.47 24.69
N GLN A 475 10.51 -22.04 23.90
CA GLN A 475 10.26 -23.31 23.23
C GLN A 475 10.09 -24.45 24.25
N VAL A 476 9.14 -25.36 23.99
CA VAL A 476 8.84 -26.51 24.83
C VAL A 476 8.88 -27.78 23.97
N ALA A 477 9.60 -28.81 24.44
CA ALA A 477 9.79 -30.06 23.69
C ALA A 477 8.60 -31.03 23.79
N SER A 478 7.90 -31.05 24.92
CA SER A 478 6.81 -31.99 25.21
C SER A 478 5.57 -31.25 25.70
N PRO A 479 4.79 -30.66 24.80
CA PRO A 479 3.60 -29.90 25.16
C PRO A 479 2.47 -30.80 25.64
N VAL A 480 1.80 -30.42 26.73
CA VAL A 480 0.59 -31.09 27.22
C VAL A 480 -0.49 -30.03 27.44
N LEU A 481 -1.33 -29.86 26.42
CA LEU A 481 -2.48 -28.96 26.49
C LEU A 481 -3.60 -29.60 27.31
N ARG A 482 -4.31 -28.78 28.09
CA ARG A 482 -5.62 -29.18 28.60
C ARG A 482 -6.64 -29.25 27.47
N ASN A 483 -7.78 -29.87 27.76
CA ASN A 483 -8.94 -29.78 26.87
C ASN A 483 -9.43 -28.33 26.82
N GLN A 484 -9.73 -27.84 25.62
CA GLN A 484 -10.32 -26.54 25.40
C GLN A 484 -11.66 -26.42 26.13
N SER A 485 -11.90 -25.28 26.77
CA SER A 485 -13.16 -25.00 27.47
C SER A 485 -13.71 -23.66 27.03
N GLN A 486 -15.04 -23.55 26.97
CA GLN A 486 -15.73 -22.27 26.76
C GLN A 486 -16.47 -21.81 28.01
N VAL A 487 -16.21 -22.45 29.15
CA VAL A 487 -16.91 -22.24 30.42
C VAL A 487 -15.88 -22.21 31.55
N SER A 488 -16.03 -21.25 32.45
CA SER A 488 -15.37 -21.18 33.76
C SER A 488 -16.44 -21.20 34.87
N GLY A 489 -16.01 -21.09 36.13
CA GLY A 489 -16.93 -20.95 37.26
C GLY A 489 -17.79 -19.68 37.22
N GLN A 490 -17.40 -18.66 36.43
CA GLN A 490 -18.08 -17.35 36.39
C GLN A 490 -18.58 -16.94 35.00
N TYR A 491 -17.95 -17.45 33.93
CA TYR A 491 -18.26 -17.01 32.56
C TYR A 491 -18.48 -18.19 31.63
N ARG A 492 -19.30 -17.96 30.60
CA ARG A 492 -19.36 -18.78 29.38
C ARG A 492 -19.10 -17.87 28.19
N VAL A 493 -18.33 -18.36 27.22
CA VAL A 493 -18.01 -17.63 25.99
C VAL A 493 -18.56 -18.34 24.75
N TYR A 494 -18.89 -17.58 23.72
CA TYR A 494 -19.32 -18.10 22.42
C TYR A 494 -19.06 -17.07 21.32
N LEU A 495 -19.14 -17.48 20.06
CA LEU A 495 -19.03 -16.58 18.91
C LEU A 495 -20.43 -16.22 18.41
N GLU A 496 -20.71 -14.93 18.23
CA GLU A 496 -21.95 -14.44 17.64
C GLU A 496 -21.68 -13.87 16.25
N ARG A 497 -22.37 -14.38 15.24
CA ARG A 497 -22.26 -13.91 13.86
C ARG A 497 -22.81 -12.48 13.76
N GLN A 498 -22.10 -11.62 13.05
CA GLN A 498 -22.54 -10.25 12.80
C GLN A 498 -23.26 -10.15 11.45
N ALA A 499 -24.27 -9.29 11.38
CA ALA A 499 -24.98 -9.00 10.14
C ALA A 499 -24.26 -7.96 9.27
N SER A 500 -23.46 -7.09 9.90
CA SER A 500 -22.75 -6.00 9.23
C SER A 500 -21.49 -5.58 10.00
N GLY A 501 -20.68 -4.72 9.39
CA GLY A 501 -19.41 -4.24 9.96
C GLY A 501 -18.21 -5.08 9.53
N PRO A 502 -17.01 -4.75 10.06
CA PRO A 502 -15.75 -5.39 9.65
C PRO A 502 -15.56 -6.80 10.20
N TYR A 503 -16.37 -7.21 11.18
CA TYR A 503 -16.26 -8.49 11.87
C TYR A 503 -17.30 -9.49 11.35
N ALA A 504 -16.90 -10.71 11.02
CA ALA A 504 -17.83 -11.76 10.59
C ALA A 504 -18.60 -12.35 11.78
N ASN A 505 -17.95 -12.35 12.92
CA ASN A 505 -18.45 -12.76 14.22
C ASN A 505 -17.74 -11.95 15.31
N ILE A 506 -18.20 -12.03 16.56
CA ILE A 506 -17.51 -11.44 17.72
C ILE A 506 -17.53 -12.41 18.91
N PRO A 507 -16.50 -12.40 19.77
CA PRO A 507 -16.54 -13.12 21.03
C PRO A 507 -17.55 -12.48 22.01
N MET A 508 -18.51 -13.28 22.47
CA MET A 508 -19.53 -12.91 23.46
C MET A 508 -19.21 -13.51 24.82
N ILE A 509 -19.46 -12.76 25.88
CA ILE A 509 -19.19 -13.13 27.27
C ILE A 509 -20.50 -13.14 28.04
N ARG A 510 -20.88 -14.31 28.57
CA ARG A 510 -22.05 -14.52 29.44
C ARG A 510 -21.57 -14.69 30.88
N ASN A 511 -21.88 -13.74 31.76
CA ASN A 511 -21.61 -13.87 33.20
C ASN A 511 -22.69 -14.72 33.88
N ILE A 512 -22.42 -16.00 34.09
CA ILE A 512 -23.42 -16.95 34.61
C ILE A 512 -23.82 -16.67 36.06
N VAL A 513 -23.04 -15.88 36.81
CA VAL A 513 -23.31 -15.49 38.20
C VAL A 513 -24.22 -14.26 38.30
N SER A 514 -23.92 -13.18 37.56
CA SER A 514 -24.62 -11.89 37.67
C SER A 514 -25.71 -11.65 36.61
N VAL A 515 -25.99 -12.63 35.75
CA VAL A 515 -27.07 -12.59 34.74
C VAL A 515 -26.93 -11.44 33.72
N GLY A 516 -25.75 -11.29 33.09
CA GLY A 516 -25.53 -10.41 31.93
C GLY A 516 -24.80 -11.09 30.76
N THR A 517 -25.00 -10.56 29.55
CA THR A 517 -24.25 -10.92 28.33
C THR A 517 -23.73 -9.64 27.69
N PHE A 518 -22.45 -9.60 27.34
CA PHE A 518 -21.83 -8.45 26.68
C PHE A 518 -20.75 -8.92 25.70
N PRO A 519 -20.47 -8.16 24.64
CA PRO A 519 -19.42 -8.50 23.70
C PRO A 519 -18.04 -8.17 24.28
N LEU A 520 -17.01 -8.91 23.87
CA LEU A 520 -15.62 -8.56 24.18
C LEU A 520 -15.19 -7.27 23.46
N LEU A 521 -15.79 -6.99 22.31
CA LEU A 521 -15.45 -5.90 21.40
C LEU A 521 -16.69 -5.03 21.13
N PRO A 522 -16.54 -3.75 20.76
CA PRO A 522 -17.66 -2.94 20.30
C PRO A 522 -18.39 -3.59 19.12
N SER A 523 -19.72 -3.43 19.05
CA SER A 523 -20.52 -3.90 17.91
C SER A 523 -20.07 -3.23 16.61
N GLY A 524 -19.73 -4.03 15.59
CA GLY A 524 -19.13 -3.54 14.35
C GLY A 524 -20.07 -2.78 13.41
N GLU A 525 -21.39 -2.81 13.65
CA GLU A 525 -22.41 -2.31 12.72
C GLU A 525 -22.27 -0.80 12.41
N ASN A 526 -21.82 0.00 13.38
CA ASN A 526 -21.66 1.46 13.23
C ASN A 526 -20.29 1.87 12.66
N LEU A 527 -19.43 0.92 12.27
CA LEU A 527 -18.09 1.21 11.76
C LEU A 527 -18.05 1.43 10.24
N PHE A 528 -19.08 0.97 9.51
CA PHE A 528 -19.21 1.19 8.07
C PHE A 528 -20.26 2.25 7.76
N GLU A 529 -20.19 2.81 6.56
CA GLU A 529 -21.19 3.76 6.11
C GLU A 529 -22.59 3.12 6.02
N ALA A 530 -23.62 3.88 6.39
CA ALA A 530 -25.01 3.45 6.30
C ALA A 530 -25.44 3.31 4.84
N ILE A 531 -26.28 2.31 4.57
CA ILE A 531 -26.89 2.10 3.25
C ILE A 531 -28.25 2.82 3.26
N PRO A 532 -28.60 3.61 2.23
CA PRO A 532 -29.93 4.20 2.15
C PRO A 532 -31.03 3.12 2.10
N ASP A 533 -32.08 3.29 2.90
CA ASP A 533 -33.23 2.38 2.92
C ASP A 533 -34.12 2.51 1.67
N VAL A 534 -34.01 3.63 0.95
CA VAL A 534 -34.83 3.94 -0.22
C VAL A 534 -33.92 4.11 -1.43
N SER A 535 -34.29 3.43 -2.52
CA SER A 535 -33.70 3.61 -3.83
C SER A 535 -34.04 5.01 -4.37
N ASP A 536 -33.07 5.94 -4.36
CA ASP A 536 -33.14 7.12 -5.23
C ASP A 536 -33.10 6.63 -6.69
N THR A 537 -34.23 6.73 -7.39
CA THR A 537 -34.27 6.59 -8.85
C THR A 537 -33.69 7.87 -9.45
N MET A 538 -32.37 7.95 -9.57
CA MET A 538 -31.80 8.84 -10.59
C MET A 538 -31.99 8.16 -11.94
N ASP A 539 -33.09 8.48 -12.62
CA ASP A 539 -33.28 8.07 -14.00
C ASP A 539 -32.15 8.67 -14.86
N THR A 540 -31.48 7.82 -15.62
CA THR A 540 -30.55 8.28 -16.65
C THR A 540 -31.35 9.11 -17.67
N ALA A 541 -30.79 10.26 -18.08
CA ALA A 541 -31.45 11.12 -19.07
C ALA A 541 -31.68 10.41 -20.43
N VAL A 542 -30.96 9.31 -20.70
CA VAL A 542 -31.04 8.51 -21.92
C VAL A 542 -31.33 7.05 -21.60
N ALA A 543 -32.49 6.56 -22.06
CA ALA A 543 -32.89 5.16 -21.91
C ALA A 543 -31.86 4.19 -22.53
N GLY A 544 -31.59 3.08 -21.85
CA GLY A 544 -30.64 2.05 -22.30
C GLY A 544 -29.19 2.25 -21.84
N VAL A 545 -28.87 3.35 -21.14
CA VAL A 545 -27.58 3.55 -20.49
C VAL A 545 -27.60 2.99 -19.07
N PHE A 546 -26.63 2.14 -18.73
CA PHE A 546 -26.40 1.68 -17.36
C PHE A 546 -25.40 2.61 -16.66
N ALA A 547 -25.91 3.60 -15.91
CA ALA A 547 -25.06 4.59 -15.23
C ALA A 547 -24.70 4.23 -13.79
N HIS A 548 -25.44 3.30 -13.17
CA HIS A 548 -25.17 2.79 -11.83
C HIS A 548 -25.87 1.44 -11.61
N GLY A 549 -25.36 0.67 -10.64
CA GLY A 549 -25.98 -0.54 -10.11
C GLY A 549 -27.05 -0.25 -9.05
N LYS A 550 -27.37 -1.27 -8.25
CA LYS A 550 -28.41 -1.16 -7.20
C LYS A 550 -27.96 -0.22 -6.08
N ARG A 551 -28.84 0.70 -5.66
CA ARG A 551 -28.56 1.67 -4.58
C ARG A 551 -28.73 1.12 -3.16
N THR A 552 -29.33 -0.05 -3.05
CA THR A 552 -29.67 -0.73 -1.80
C THR A 552 -29.04 -2.13 -1.78
N GLY A 553 -28.65 -2.64 -0.61
CA GLY A 553 -28.14 -4.01 -0.47
C GLY A 553 -26.63 -4.07 -0.34
N LEU A 554 -25.90 -4.38 -1.42
CA LEU A 554 -24.44 -4.54 -1.38
C LEU A 554 -23.74 -3.17 -1.47
N ARG A 555 -22.70 -2.97 -0.66
CA ARG A 555 -21.82 -1.78 -0.75
C ARG A 555 -20.76 -2.01 -1.84
N GLU A 556 -21.17 -1.89 -3.08
CA GLU A 556 -20.27 -2.08 -4.23
C GLU A 556 -20.15 -0.80 -5.04
N VAL A 557 -18.97 -0.55 -5.59
CA VAL A 557 -18.73 0.49 -6.61
C VAL A 557 -17.85 -0.08 -7.71
N ALA A 558 -17.92 0.50 -8.90
CA ALA A 558 -16.98 0.22 -9.98
C ALA A 558 -16.05 1.41 -10.17
N LEU A 559 -14.74 1.15 -10.12
CA LEU A 559 -13.74 2.08 -10.63
C LEU A 559 -13.44 1.68 -12.08
N CYS A 560 -13.65 2.61 -13.00
CA CYS A 560 -13.42 2.40 -14.42
C CYS A 560 -12.21 3.20 -14.89
N PHE A 561 -11.26 2.57 -15.54
CA PHE A 561 -10.03 3.23 -15.97
C PHE A 561 -10.05 3.54 -17.46
N ASP A 562 -10.01 4.82 -17.79
CA ASP A 562 -10.13 5.32 -19.16
C ASP A 562 -8.73 5.54 -19.76
N LEU A 563 -8.36 4.73 -20.75
CA LEU A 563 -7.10 4.82 -21.48
C LEU A 563 -7.35 5.29 -22.91
N MET A 564 -6.89 6.51 -23.21
CA MET A 564 -7.22 7.14 -24.49
C MET A 564 -6.07 7.78 -25.26
N ASP A 565 -5.14 8.46 -24.59
CA ASP A 565 -4.04 9.17 -25.28
C ASP A 565 -2.67 8.60 -24.94
N ASP A 566 -2.45 8.27 -23.67
CA ASP A 566 -1.16 7.91 -23.10
C ASP A 566 -1.34 6.86 -21.99
N SER A 567 -0.27 6.16 -21.62
CA SER A 567 -0.29 5.04 -20.66
C SER A 567 0.35 5.36 -19.31
N GLU A 568 0.73 6.61 -19.04
CA GLU A 568 1.32 7.01 -17.75
C GLU A 568 0.36 6.70 -16.59
N GLY A 569 0.91 6.26 -15.46
CA GLY A 569 0.14 5.82 -14.30
C GLY A 569 -0.37 4.37 -14.37
N LEU A 570 -0.45 3.73 -15.54
CA LEU A 570 -0.92 2.34 -15.65
C LEU A 570 -0.18 1.34 -14.74
N PRO A 571 1.17 1.32 -14.68
CA PRO A 571 1.90 0.41 -13.80
C PRO A 571 1.58 0.61 -12.32
N LEU A 572 1.41 1.87 -11.90
CA LEU A 572 1.00 2.23 -10.54
C LEU A 572 -0.41 1.71 -10.24
N ILE A 573 -1.35 1.89 -11.17
CA ILE A 573 -2.72 1.37 -11.02
C ILE A 573 -2.72 -0.15 -10.91
N LEU A 574 -2.07 -0.86 -11.84
CA LEU A 574 -2.04 -2.33 -11.83
C LEU A 574 -1.39 -2.88 -10.56
N ASN A 575 -0.29 -2.27 -10.11
CA ASN A 575 0.36 -2.63 -8.84
C ASN A 575 -0.58 -2.39 -7.65
N THR A 576 -1.24 -1.23 -7.62
CA THR A 576 -2.15 -0.91 -6.51
C THR A 576 -3.35 -1.86 -6.48
N LEU A 577 -4.02 -2.08 -7.63
CA LEU A 577 -5.14 -3.02 -7.70
C LEU A 577 -4.72 -4.45 -7.30
N SER A 578 -3.51 -4.88 -7.67
CA SER A 578 -2.95 -6.16 -7.23
C SER A 578 -2.75 -6.22 -5.71
N GLN A 579 -2.20 -5.17 -5.09
CA GLN A 579 -2.01 -5.09 -3.63
C GLN A 579 -3.33 -5.16 -2.84
N PHE A 580 -4.40 -4.58 -3.39
CA PHE A 580 -5.73 -4.65 -2.81
C PHE A 580 -6.54 -5.89 -3.24
N ASN A 581 -5.97 -6.75 -4.11
CA ASN A 581 -6.65 -7.90 -4.72
C ASN A 581 -7.97 -7.52 -5.44
N ILE A 582 -7.98 -6.37 -6.13
CA ILE A 582 -9.14 -5.81 -6.82
C ILE A 582 -9.06 -6.07 -8.32
N ARG A 583 -10.19 -6.48 -8.90
CA ARG A 583 -10.44 -6.46 -10.35
C ARG A 583 -11.32 -5.27 -10.70
N ALA A 584 -11.03 -4.67 -11.84
CA ALA A 584 -11.65 -3.42 -12.29
C ALA A 584 -11.87 -3.47 -13.81
N THR A 585 -12.61 -2.50 -14.34
CA THR A 585 -12.89 -2.38 -15.77
C THR A 585 -12.00 -1.31 -16.37
N PHE A 586 -11.32 -1.62 -17.46
CA PHE A 586 -10.53 -0.69 -18.26
C PHE A 586 -11.24 -0.46 -19.59
N PHE A 587 -11.52 0.80 -19.90
CA PHE A 587 -12.06 1.21 -21.20
C PHE A 587 -10.92 1.70 -22.08
N LEU A 588 -10.72 1.04 -23.22
CA LEU A 588 -9.65 1.34 -24.16
C LEU A 588 -10.23 1.74 -25.52
N ASN A 589 -9.69 2.79 -26.13
CA ASN A 589 -9.98 3.11 -27.52
C ASN A 589 -8.98 2.49 -28.49
N GLY A 590 -9.37 2.40 -29.77
CA GLY A 590 -8.59 1.69 -30.79
C GLY A 590 -7.27 2.38 -31.15
N GLU A 591 -7.25 3.72 -31.14
CA GLU A 591 -6.02 4.49 -31.36
C GLU A 591 -5.00 4.29 -30.22
N PHE A 592 -5.46 4.24 -28.97
CA PHE A 592 -4.62 3.92 -27.82
C PHE A 592 -4.03 2.52 -27.96
N ILE A 593 -4.85 1.51 -28.28
CA ILE A 593 -4.40 0.13 -28.45
C ILE A 593 -3.35 0.02 -29.56
N ARG A 594 -3.54 0.71 -30.69
CA ARG A 594 -2.58 0.72 -31.80
C ARG A 594 -1.24 1.34 -31.41
N ARG A 595 -1.24 2.36 -30.54
CA ARG A 595 -0.03 3.06 -30.08
C ARG A 595 0.66 2.36 -28.92
N HIS A 596 -0.11 1.69 -28.07
CA HIS A 596 0.33 1.05 -26.83
C HIS A 596 -0.16 -0.41 -26.73
N PRO A 597 0.14 -1.30 -27.70
CA PRO A 597 -0.38 -2.66 -27.70
C PRO A 597 0.09 -3.48 -26.48
N ASP A 598 1.29 -3.20 -25.99
CA ASP A 598 1.82 -3.87 -24.79
C ASP A 598 1.07 -3.45 -23.51
N ALA A 599 0.60 -2.20 -23.42
CA ALA A 599 -0.20 -1.74 -22.29
C ALA A 599 -1.58 -2.42 -22.28
N ALA A 600 -2.22 -2.56 -23.44
CA ALA A 600 -3.48 -3.30 -23.57
C ALA A 600 -3.30 -4.78 -23.19
N ARG A 601 -2.21 -5.41 -23.63
CA ARG A 601 -1.85 -6.77 -23.24
C ARG A 601 -1.62 -6.89 -21.73
N GLU A 602 -0.89 -5.96 -21.13
CA GLU A 602 -0.57 -5.98 -19.68
C GLU A 602 -1.83 -5.92 -18.81
N ILE A 603 -2.84 -5.13 -19.20
CA ILE A 603 -4.14 -5.06 -18.49
C ILE A 603 -4.88 -6.40 -18.59
N SER A 604 -4.91 -7.00 -19.78
CA SER A 604 -5.53 -8.30 -20.03
C SER A 604 -4.83 -9.41 -19.26
N ASP A 605 -3.49 -9.48 -19.33
CA ASP A 605 -2.65 -10.46 -18.65
C ASP A 605 -2.75 -10.36 -17.13
N ALA A 606 -2.87 -9.13 -16.62
CA ALA A 606 -3.13 -8.90 -15.21
C ALA A 606 -4.47 -9.52 -14.79
N GLY A 607 -5.46 -9.60 -15.67
CA GLY A 607 -6.76 -10.25 -15.44
C GLY A 607 -7.92 -9.28 -15.18
N HIS A 608 -7.81 -8.04 -15.67
CA HIS A 608 -8.87 -7.03 -15.57
C HIS A 608 -9.89 -7.15 -16.71
N GLU A 609 -11.11 -6.67 -16.47
CA GLU A 609 -12.12 -6.58 -17.51
C GLU A 609 -11.72 -5.48 -18.50
N CYS A 610 -11.59 -5.82 -19.78
CA CYS A 610 -11.31 -4.85 -20.84
C CYS A 610 -12.60 -4.57 -21.62
N ALA A 611 -12.90 -3.30 -21.85
CA ALA A 611 -14.12 -2.82 -22.47
C ALA A 611 -13.82 -1.74 -23.51
N SER A 612 -14.80 -1.45 -24.38
CA SER A 612 -14.59 -0.57 -25.54
C SER A 612 -14.83 0.91 -25.22
N MET A 613 -13.93 1.81 -25.63
CA MET A 613 -14.15 3.27 -25.65
C MET A 613 -14.28 3.81 -27.08
N PHE A 614 -14.86 3.02 -27.98
CA PHE A 614 -14.90 3.30 -29.42
C PHE A 614 -13.52 3.31 -30.09
N PHE A 615 -13.44 3.33 -31.42
CA PHE A 615 -12.15 3.29 -32.12
C PHE A 615 -11.36 4.61 -31.99
N ALA A 616 -12.02 5.75 -32.18
CA ALA A 616 -11.37 7.06 -32.23
C ALA A 616 -11.73 7.92 -30.99
N PRO A 617 -10.78 8.70 -30.45
CA PRO A 617 -11.00 9.54 -29.28
C PRO A 617 -11.71 10.87 -29.62
N ILE A 618 -12.85 10.79 -30.30
CA ILE A 618 -13.64 11.95 -30.72
C ILE A 618 -14.90 12.11 -29.86
N ASP A 619 -15.32 13.35 -29.65
CA ASP A 619 -16.62 13.63 -29.05
C ASP A 619 -17.72 13.28 -30.07
N LEU A 620 -18.52 12.26 -29.74
CA LEU A 620 -19.62 11.79 -30.60
C LEU A 620 -20.84 12.73 -30.59
N SER A 621 -20.82 13.80 -29.78
CA SER A 621 -21.81 14.87 -29.83
C SER A 621 -21.44 16.02 -30.76
N ASP A 622 -20.20 16.02 -31.28
CA ASP A 622 -19.69 17.10 -32.12
C ASP A 622 -20.32 17.06 -33.52
N ALA A 623 -21.05 18.13 -33.84
CA ALA A 623 -21.81 18.30 -35.08
C ALA A 623 -20.94 18.30 -36.36
N ARG A 624 -19.60 18.41 -36.23
CA ARG A 624 -18.67 18.26 -37.37
C ARG A 624 -18.64 16.83 -37.90
N TYR A 625 -19.05 15.84 -37.11
CA TYR A 625 -19.03 14.43 -37.49
C TYR A 625 -20.44 13.91 -37.76
N ARG A 626 -20.60 13.15 -38.85
CA ARG A 626 -21.86 12.45 -39.13
C ARG A 626 -21.90 11.13 -38.37
N ILE A 627 -22.43 11.17 -37.16
CA ILE A 627 -22.60 10.00 -36.31
C ILE A 627 -23.88 9.26 -36.71
N ASN A 628 -23.73 8.09 -37.33
CA ASN A 628 -24.83 7.21 -37.71
C ASN A 628 -24.59 5.77 -37.23
N ARG A 629 -25.57 4.87 -37.43
CA ARG A 629 -25.47 3.48 -37.00
C ARG A 629 -24.20 2.79 -37.52
N GLU A 630 -23.92 2.90 -38.81
CA GLU A 630 -22.76 2.27 -39.45
C GLU A 630 -21.43 2.81 -38.91
N PHE A 631 -21.36 4.10 -38.57
CA PHE A 631 -20.19 4.70 -37.96
C PHE A 631 -19.90 4.09 -36.58
N ILE A 632 -20.93 3.99 -35.74
CA ILE A 632 -20.81 3.39 -34.40
C ILE A 632 -20.43 1.91 -34.50
N THR A 633 -21.17 1.12 -35.28
CA THR A 633 -20.94 -0.34 -35.34
C THR A 633 -19.57 -0.68 -35.93
N ARG A 634 -19.10 0.03 -36.97
CA ARG A 634 -17.75 -0.20 -37.52
C ARG A 634 -16.65 0.23 -36.57
N GLY A 635 -16.82 1.35 -35.85
CA GLY A 635 -15.81 1.78 -34.89
C GLY A 635 -15.72 0.85 -33.68
N LEU A 636 -16.84 0.28 -33.22
CA LEU A 636 -16.83 -0.75 -32.18
C LEU A 636 -16.13 -2.02 -32.66
N ALA A 637 -16.52 -2.57 -33.81
CA ALA A 637 -15.89 -3.77 -34.38
C ALA A 637 -14.40 -3.60 -34.64
N ARG A 638 -13.99 -2.43 -35.15
CA ARG A 638 -12.56 -2.13 -35.35
C ARG A 638 -11.80 -2.09 -34.02
N ASN A 639 -12.42 -1.60 -32.95
CA ASN A 639 -11.78 -1.58 -31.63
C ASN A 639 -11.54 -3.00 -31.10
N GLU A 640 -12.52 -3.90 -31.26
CA GLU A 640 -12.38 -5.33 -30.94
C GLU A 640 -11.19 -5.95 -31.69
N ASP A 641 -11.12 -5.73 -33.01
CA ASP A 641 -10.05 -6.28 -33.84
C ASP A 641 -8.65 -5.79 -33.41
N GLU A 642 -8.51 -4.53 -33.02
CA GLU A 642 -7.23 -4.00 -32.52
C GLU A 642 -6.88 -4.59 -31.14
N PHE A 643 -7.87 -4.74 -30.26
CA PHE A 643 -7.65 -5.36 -28.95
C PHE A 643 -7.25 -6.83 -29.08
N PHE A 644 -7.96 -7.61 -29.91
CA PHE A 644 -7.63 -9.01 -30.18
C PHE A 644 -6.20 -9.16 -30.73
N LYS A 645 -5.79 -8.29 -31.65
CA LYS A 645 -4.41 -8.29 -32.17
C LYS A 645 -3.37 -7.99 -31.09
N ALA A 646 -3.66 -7.08 -30.16
CA ALA A 646 -2.72 -6.67 -29.13
C ALA A 646 -2.61 -7.70 -27.98
N ALA A 647 -3.75 -8.17 -27.48
CA ALA A 647 -3.87 -8.95 -26.25
C ALA A 647 -4.22 -10.44 -26.46
N SER A 648 -4.61 -10.85 -27.67
CA SER A 648 -5.12 -12.22 -27.96
C SER A 648 -6.28 -12.64 -27.04
N ALA A 649 -7.09 -11.67 -26.64
CA ALA A 649 -8.28 -11.81 -25.82
C ALA A 649 -9.41 -10.93 -26.38
N GLU A 650 -10.65 -11.21 -25.99
CA GLU A 650 -11.82 -10.45 -26.44
C GLU A 650 -12.18 -9.33 -25.47
N LEU A 651 -12.71 -8.23 -26.00
CA LEU A 651 -13.33 -7.19 -25.17
C LEU A 651 -14.65 -7.72 -24.57
N SER A 652 -14.97 -7.27 -23.36
CA SER A 652 -16.34 -7.35 -22.86
C SER A 652 -17.27 -6.52 -23.76
N LEU A 653 -18.50 -6.98 -23.96
CA LEU A 653 -19.54 -6.27 -24.72
C LEU A 653 -20.13 -5.09 -23.92
N LEU A 654 -19.27 -4.40 -23.18
CA LEU A 654 -19.53 -3.16 -22.49
C LEU A 654 -18.79 -2.05 -23.23
N TRP A 655 -19.40 -0.87 -23.31
CA TRP A 655 -18.72 0.30 -23.86
C TRP A 655 -19.23 1.59 -23.26
N HIS A 656 -18.43 2.64 -23.36
CA HIS A 656 -18.95 4.00 -23.35
C HIS A 656 -18.33 4.78 -24.51
N ALA A 657 -19.04 5.81 -24.97
CA ALA A 657 -18.44 6.76 -25.91
C ALA A 657 -17.33 7.55 -25.22
N PRO A 658 -16.31 8.03 -25.95
CA PRO A 658 -15.38 9.03 -25.41
C PRO A 658 -16.15 10.17 -24.75
N TYR A 659 -15.65 10.61 -23.58
CA TYR A 659 -16.29 11.64 -22.75
C TYR A 659 -17.70 11.30 -22.23
N TYR A 660 -18.10 10.02 -22.30
CA TYR A 660 -19.43 9.54 -21.88
C TYR A 660 -20.59 10.19 -22.65
N ALA A 661 -20.35 10.62 -23.90
CA ALA A 661 -21.39 11.17 -24.77
C ALA A 661 -22.51 10.14 -25.03
N ALA A 662 -23.77 10.53 -24.85
CA ALA A 662 -24.90 9.64 -25.04
C ALA A 662 -26.08 10.33 -25.73
N SER A 663 -26.64 9.67 -26.75
CA SER A 663 -27.95 9.97 -27.36
C SER A 663 -28.70 8.67 -27.65
N ALA A 664 -30.01 8.75 -27.87
CA ALA A 664 -30.81 7.57 -28.21
C ALA A 664 -30.30 6.87 -29.48
N GLU A 665 -29.83 7.62 -30.47
CA GLU A 665 -29.24 7.11 -31.71
C GLU A 665 -27.94 6.35 -31.44
N ILE A 666 -27.04 6.92 -30.63
CA ILE A 666 -25.76 6.32 -30.26
C ILE A 666 -25.99 5.02 -29.48
N VAL A 667 -26.86 5.06 -28.46
CA VAL A 667 -27.16 3.92 -27.59
C VAL A 667 -27.82 2.80 -28.38
N THR A 668 -28.80 3.12 -29.25
CA THR A 668 -29.48 2.13 -30.09
C THR A 668 -28.53 1.51 -31.11
N ALA A 669 -27.62 2.30 -31.69
CA ALA A 669 -26.64 1.79 -32.63
C ALA A 669 -25.67 0.80 -31.97
N ALA A 670 -25.14 1.13 -30.79
CA ALA A 670 -24.26 0.22 -30.05
C ALA A 670 -24.99 -1.04 -29.59
N ALA A 671 -26.23 -0.92 -29.09
CA ALA A 671 -27.06 -2.06 -28.73
C ALA A 671 -27.28 -3.01 -29.93
N SER A 672 -27.43 -2.48 -31.15
CA SER A 672 -27.54 -3.31 -32.36
C SER A 672 -26.26 -4.06 -32.73
N ALA A 673 -25.11 -3.64 -32.20
CA ALA A 673 -23.83 -4.37 -32.29
C ALA A 673 -23.60 -5.31 -31.08
N GLY A 674 -24.59 -5.48 -30.20
CA GLY A 674 -24.49 -6.34 -29.02
C GLY A 674 -23.89 -5.68 -27.77
N TYR A 675 -23.56 -4.38 -27.84
CA TYR A 675 -22.94 -3.66 -26.74
C TYR A 675 -23.96 -3.10 -25.75
N ARG A 676 -23.62 -3.15 -24.46
CA ARG A 676 -24.31 -2.40 -23.42
C ARG A 676 -23.60 -1.07 -23.15
N THR A 677 -24.33 0.02 -23.25
CA THR A 677 -23.78 1.36 -22.99
C THR A 677 -23.68 1.62 -21.49
N ILE A 678 -22.49 1.98 -21.05
CA ILE A 678 -22.14 2.30 -19.67
C ILE A 678 -22.07 3.82 -19.49
N GLY A 679 -22.65 4.30 -18.40
CA GLY A 679 -22.59 5.69 -17.97
C GLY A 679 -21.77 5.84 -16.69
N ARG A 680 -21.84 7.04 -16.11
CA ARG A 680 -21.25 7.37 -14.82
C ARG A 680 -22.20 8.25 -14.02
N ASP A 681 -22.27 8.05 -12.73
CA ASP A 681 -23.04 8.88 -11.80
C ASP A 681 -22.15 9.78 -10.93
N VAL A 682 -20.86 9.45 -10.80
CA VAL A 682 -19.86 10.29 -10.13
C VAL A 682 -18.91 10.89 -11.17
N ASP A 683 -18.60 12.19 -11.03
CA ASP A 683 -17.59 12.89 -11.83
C ASP A 683 -16.45 13.39 -10.93
N PRO A 684 -15.26 12.78 -10.99
CA PRO A 684 -14.09 13.27 -10.27
C PRO A 684 -13.56 14.60 -10.83
N MET A 685 -13.94 14.98 -12.07
CA MET A 685 -13.43 16.15 -12.78
C MET A 685 -11.91 16.08 -13.05
N ASP A 686 -11.38 14.87 -13.18
CA ASP A 686 -9.98 14.56 -13.47
C ASP A 686 -9.58 14.84 -14.94
N TRP A 687 -10.56 15.06 -15.81
CA TRP A 687 -10.38 15.41 -17.22
C TRP A 687 -10.13 16.91 -17.48
N ILE A 688 -10.37 17.79 -16.50
CA ILE A 688 -10.24 19.25 -16.68
C ILE A 688 -8.77 19.66 -16.89
N LEU A 689 -8.46 20.34 -17.98
CA LEU A 689 -7.09 20.77 -18.31
C LEU A 689 -6.72 22.10 -17.64
N ARG A 690 -5.42 22.41 -17.55
CA ARG A 690 -4.95 23.70 -16.99
C ARG A 690 -5.50 24.88 -17.78
N GLU A 691 -5.57 24.74 -19.10
CA GLU A 691 -6.10 25.76 -20.00
C GLU A 691 -7.61 25.91 -19.88
N ASP A 692 -8.35 24.81 -19.75
CA ASP A 692 -9.78 24.85 -19.51
C ASP A 692 -10.09 25.56 -18.21
N ALA A 693 -9.37 25.25 -17.13
CA ALA A 693 -9.62 25.89 -15.85
C ALA A 693 -9.52 27.43 -15.91
N LYS A 694 -8.59 27.95 -16.73
CA LYS A 694 -8.45 29.37 -17.00
C LYS A 694 -9.54 29.91 -17.93
N ARG A 695 -9.92 29.15 -18.96
CA ARG A 695 -10.85 29.57 -20.02
C ARG A 695 -12.31 29.56 -19.58
N ILE A 696 -12.75 28.51 -18.89
CA ILE A 696 -14.16 28.29 -18.51
C ILE A 696 -14.45 28.59 -17.04
N GLY A 697 -13.44 29.00 -16.26
CA GLY A 697 -13.59 29.40 -14.85
C GLY A 697 -13.88 28.23 -13.90
N ILE A 698 -13.56 27.00 -14.28
CA ILE A 698 -13.73 25.81 -13.44
C ILE A 698 -12.38 25.43 -12.83
N SER A 699 -12.24 25.49 -11.51
CA SER A 699 -10.99 25.13 -10.85
C SER A 699 -10.62 23.65 -11.04
N GLN A 700 -9.32 23.39 -11.26
CA GLN A 700 -8.79 22.03 -11.10
C GLN A 700 -8.80 21.63 -9.63
N PHE A 701 -9.07 20.35 -9.39
CA PHE A 701 -8.88 19.73 -8.09
C PHE A 701 -7.57 18.95 -8.07
N GLY A 702 -6.83 19.06 -6.96
CA GLY A 702 -5.73 18.15 -6.64
C GLY A 702 -6.25 16.73 -6.41
N ALA A 703 -5.37 15.73 -6.49
CA ALA A 703 -5.77 14.32 -6.42
C ALA A 703 -6.47 13.98 -5.10
N SER A 704 -5.96 14.43 -3.96
CA SER A 704 -6.59 14.24 -2.65
C SER A 704 -7.99 14.88 -2.55
N ALA A 705 -8.18 16.07 -3.12
CA ALA A 705 -9.48 16.73 -3.15
C ALA A 705 -10.48 15.98 -4.04
N MET A 706 -10.01 15.38 -5.14
CA MET A 706 -10.84 14.48 -5.97
C MET A 706 -11.24 13.22 -5.21
N VAL A 707 -10.36 12.64 -4.38
CA VAL A 707 -10.69 11.50 -3.51
C VAL A 707 -11.80 11.87 -2.52
N ASP A 708 -11.69 12.99 -1.80
CA ASP A 708 -12.73 13.45 -0.86
C ASP A 708 -14.06 13.70 -1.58
N ARG A 709 -14.02 14.29 -2.78
CA ARG A 709 -15.21 14.52 -3.61
C ARG A 709 -15.87 13.21 -4.02
N ILE A 710 -15.09 12.24 -4.49
CA ILE A 710 -15.61 10.90 -4.85
C ILE A 710 -16.26 10.25 -3.63
N MET A 711 -15.57 10.26 -2.48
CA MET A 711 -16.09 9.65 -1.25
C MET A 711 -17.37 10.33 -0.75
N ALA A 712 -17.51 11.64 -0.94
CA ALA A 712 -18.72 12.37 -0.59
C ALA A 712 -19.91 12.12 -1.55
N GLN A 713 -19.64 11.79 -2.81
CA GLN A 713 -20.68 11.60 -3.84
C GLN A 713 -21.09 10.14 -4.04
N LYS A 714 -20.16 9.21 -3.82
CA LYS A 714 -20.39 7.79 -4.07
C LYS A 714 -21.56 7.28 -3.25
N LYS A 715 -22.38 6.48 -3.91
CA LYS A 715 -23.45 5.65 -3.34
C LYS A 715 -23.18 4.18 -3.68
N PRO A 716 -23.84 3.21 -3.03
CA PRO A 716 -23.85 1.84 -3.54
C PRO A 716 -24.24 1.79 -5.03
N GLY A 717 -23.56 0.94 -5.79
CA GLY A 717 -23.70 0.78 -7.22
C GLY A 717 -23.05 1.87 -8.08
N SER A 718 -22.34 2.85 -7.52
CA SER A 718 -21.76 3.94 -8.34
C SER A 718 -20.71 3.44 -9.33
N ILE A 719 -20.65 4.09 -10.49
CA ILE A 719 -19.62 3.89 -11.52
C ILE A 719 -18.78 5.18 -11.56
N ILE A 720 -17.51 5.06 -11.20
CA ILE A 720 -16.59 6.18 -11.01
C ILE A 720 -15.46 6.04 -12.05
N PRO A 721 -15.37 6.94 -13.04
CA PRO A 721 -14.27 6.91 -14.00
C PRO A 721 -12.97 7.42 -13.37
N VAL A 722 -11.85 6.95 -13.87
CA VAL A 722 -10.49 7.42 -13.55
C VAL A 722 -9.71 7.50 -14.85
N ARG A 723 -9.33 8.70 -15.23
CA ARG A 723 -8.58 8.99 -16.44
C ARG A 723 -7.10 8.67 -16.25
N LEU A 724 -6.54 7.82 -17.11
CA LEU A 724 -5.10 7.50 -17.14
C LEU A 724 -4.37 8.25 -18.25
N GLY A 725 -3.04 8.32 -18.11
CA GLY A 725 -2.15 9.00 -19.04
C GLY A 725 -1.99 10.50 -18.77
N LEU A 726 -0.92 11.07 -19.30
CA LEU A 726 -0.72 12.51 -19.30
C LEU A 726 -1.67 13.19 -20.30
N LEU A 727 -2.48 14.12 -19.82
CA LEU A 727 -3.45 14.82 -20.67
C LEU A 727 -2.76 15.87 -21.55
N PRO A 728 -3.12 15.97 -22.85
CA PRO A 728 -2.71 17.10 -23.68
C PRO A 728 -3.17 18.43 -23.05
N GLY A 729 -2.26 19.37 -22.81
CA GLY A 729 -2.54 20.62 -22.06
C GLY A 729 -2.25 20.54 -20.56
N GLY A 730 -2.01 19.34 -20.04
CA GLY A 730 -1.48 19.07 -18.70
C GLY A 730 -2.41 19.35 -17.54
N ARG A 731 -2.04 18.80 -16.38
CA ARG A 731 -2.63 19.07 -15.06
C ARG A 731 -1.54 19.24 -14.02
N ASP A 732 -1.86 19.93 -12.93
CA ASP A 732 -0.94 20.07 -11.78
C ASP A 732 -0.82 18.76 -10.98
N ASP A 733 -1.90 17.98 -10.96
CA ASP A 733 -1.99 16.71 -10.25
C ASP A 733 -3.03 15.79 -10.91
N TYR A 734 -2.87 14.48 -10.71
CA TYR A 734 -3.62 13.41 -11.39
C TYR A 734 -4.22 12.45 -10.37
N LEU A 735 -5.51 12.12 -10.52
CA LEU A 735 -6.24 11.24 -9.60
C LEU A 735 -5.57 9.87 -9.43
N PHE A 736 -5.02 9.31 -10.50
CA PHE A 736 -4.34 8.01 -10.45
C PHE A 736 -3.13 7.98 -9.51
N SER A 737 -2.54 9.14 -9.16
CA SER A 737 -1.44 9.22 -8.20
C SER A 737 -1.86 8.92 -6.76
N ARG A 738 -3.17 8.97 -6.48
CA ARG A 738 -3.78 8.76 -5.15
C ARG A 738 -4.87 7.69 -5.16
N ILE A 739 -4.81 6.78 -6.13
CA ILE A 739 -5.76 5.66 -6.21
C ILE A 739 -5.68 4.76 -4.97
N ASP A 740 -4.48 4.61 -4.38
CA ASP A 740 -4.24 3.84 -3.17
C ASP A 740 -4.97 4.41 -1.96
N VAL A 741 -5.03 5.74 -1.85
CA VAL A 741 -5.81 6.45 -0.82
C VAL A 741 -7.32 6.30 -1.05
N LEU A 742 -7.77 6.39 -2.30
CA LEU A 742 -9.19 6.17 -2.64
C LEU A 742 -9.64 4.74 -2.31
N LEU A 743 -8.86 3.73 -2.69
CA LEU A 743 -9.16 2.34 -2.41
C LEU A 743 -9.17 2.04 -0.91
N ASP A 744 -8.19 2.55 -0.15
CA ASP A 744 -8.17 2.45 1.31
C ASP A 744 -9.43 3.08 1.93
N ALA A 745 -9.82 4.27 1.47
CA ALA A 745 -11.01 4.95 1.96
C ALA A 745 -12.32 4.19 1.64
N LEU A 746 -12.45 3.65 0.44
CA LEU A 746 -13.61 2.85 0.05
C LEU A 746 -13.74 1.59 0.92
N ILE A 747 -12.64 0.85 1.11
CA ILE A 747 -12.64 -0.37 1.92
C ILE A 747 -12.92 -0.07 3.39
N ARG A 748 -12.32 0.98 3.95
CA ARG A 748 -12.59 1.41 5.34
C ARG A 748 -14.04 1.87 5.54
N ALA A 749 -14.68 2.40 4.48
CA ALA A 749 -16.11 2.70 4.48
C ALA A 749 -17.02 1.47 4.28
N GLY A 750 -16.44 0.28 4.04
CA GLY A 750 -17.15 -0.98 3.85
C GLY A 750 -17.54 -1.28 2.40
N TYR A 751 -16.94 -0.59 1.42
CA TYR A 751 -17.22 -0.80 0.00
C TYR A 751 -16.24 -1.79 -0.65
N SER A 752 -16.79 -2.66 -1.50
CA SER A 752 -16.02 -3.49 -2.42
C SER A 752 -15.95 -2.83 -3.79
N VAL A 753 -14.76 -2.82 -4.40
CA VAL A 753 -14.59 -2.38 -5.78
C VAL A 753 -14.70 -3.59 -6.69
N VAL A 754 -15.61 -3.53 -7.66
CA VAL A 754 -15.90 -4.65 -8.57
C VAL A 754 -15.93 -4.19 -10.03
N PRO A 755 -15.72 -5.09 -11.00
CA PRO A 755 -15.95 -4.78 -12.42
C PRO A 755 -17.40 -4.36 -12.69
N VAL A 756 -17.60 -3.61 -13.78
CA VAL A 756 -18.93 -3.13 -14.18
C VAL A 756 -19.89 -4.29 -14.50
N SER A 757 -19.40 -5.38 -15.08
CA SER A 757 -20.20 -6.60 -15.29
C SER A 757 -20.76 -7.17 -13.98
N THR A 758 -19.98 -7.16 -12.90
CA THR A 758 -20.44 -7.61 -11.58
C THR A 758 -21.55 -6.71 -11.03
N LEU A 759 -21.42 -5.38 -11.14
CA LEU A 759 -22.51 -4.46 -10.76
C LEU A 759 -23.79 -4.73 -11.58
N ILE A 760 -23.64 -5.00 -12.87
CA ILE A 760 -24.76 -5.37 -13.75
C ILE A 760 -25.44 -6.64 -13.26
N GLU A 761 -24.68 -7.67 -12.94
CA GLU A 761 -25.22 -8.95 -12.47
C GLU A 761 -25.97 -8.80 -11.15
N HIS A 762 -25.40 -8.07 -10.19
CA HIS A 762 -26.01 -7.81 -8.88
C HIS A 762 -27.17 -6.79 -8.91
N SER A 763 -27.37 -6.10 -10.04
CA SER A 763 -28.50 -5.19 -10.25
C SER A 763 -29.78 -5.88 -10.74
N ARG A 764 -29.69 -7.15 -11.16
CA ARG A 764 -30.82 -8.00 -11.56
C ARG A 764 -31.48 -8.59 -10.31
#